data_AF-A0A220UBH8-F1
#
_entry.id   AF-A0A220UBH8-F1
#
_cell.length_a   1.000
_cell.length_b   1.000
_cell.length_c   1.000
_cell.angle_alpha   90.00
_cell.angle_beta   90.00
_cell.angle_gamma   90.00
#
_symmetry.space_group_name_H-M   'P 1'
#
loop_
_entity.id
_entity.type
_entity.pdbx_description
1 polymer ?
#
loop_
_entity_poly.entity_id
_entity_poly.type
_entity_poly.pdbx_seq_one_letter_code
_entity_poly.pdbx_strand_id
1 'polypeptide(L)'
;MPDLLTGFTPKENLSMKTPSIGRRGFLAGGTLAAAAGTLPFTLPGATPAAMAAPQDGLEEELASLDAPIYLLETFVPDSFSTDAGSSLEISATHGKVGSHSLQWDHEPGARMRINGDIGYTPRSSGNMDHFSAWVYNETPTDDVLRFEFGRGAEVDAYLDFHLDFTGWRTFWLRYDKDVQGEAQAGLDRISLRAPSTAGTLWIDQVVTNMTMRGDLGHSDMQVPDTYPELESNSNFHWMGVLEFWHQRTDPGFDSSDVTPAEIEDAKLVYDRLLERQRENRDYDSAALDVFEANLDGYDIPELADPDAMGAALRPARPGAFILDKQTEIIPSSYRAAVEEFADTIQLRKVWDETGQPLAQAYDCARRAGDEDAAERAGGLLLRILAHLDDQGWAAGSGQGSLHHVGYQFRSWVKSLLMMEPLLRERELWGQVGSTLEWIAGTGRLLNDFTRKRDRSGMADVMNTYTEGLLSTCFAPGSWEERVGRLRAFKSWNDHVFSYSHGTNGGFKPDGSLYHHVGPYPLYGRDGLVGTTPVATDVAGTAFALDPSAQEVLKQGLHHQLILANVLDYPLSQTGRQQTGTNGIAALIEPFARTGLTRLDGAPGYDEEQAALFLYLLPPDPADWSAFQTETRQLFLEAGIEEASPPNGYWALPYASTGLRREGSWSVTMRTHNRYIWATEIYTNNNSYGRYQTYGQLTVFADTDDEDYVTMLENGVTQPGYDWRFIPGATTKTIPFEQLKQPLSGRTTSLALTDSRFGGSGVLQDKAVVVGMELREHPYYDYSHTARISALMVGDRVIALGSGINNDDADFPTRTTLYQASPELMSAPQEVRSGKNWVTDPTGNGYVVLEGPGITHTLAEQTTPDQTSKKEGTLLMALGYLDHGTSPDDAGYAYTLLVQGGAEATEALAQSMSGEDAPVSILQRDRTAHVVTDAASQITAHVVFEPETALADGSVVRSIDRQAMVLTHPSGDGRATEFSVTDPDLHLYEGRDESAYDEDGTFLGNQNPYEAEWRYQESLKTETTLVLEGRWRVRHARVARELGLSLTMLSSGDTAVTLSTQHGKSVEFSLIQTANPPGNDK
;
A
#
# COMPACT_ATOMS: atom_id res chain seq x y z
N MET A 1 -3.94 64.37 -2.84
CA MET A 1 -4.70 65.61 -3.15
C MET A 1 -4.80 65.75 -4.66
N PRO A 2 -5.99 65.99 -5.24
CA PRO A 2 -7.34 65.78 -4.70
C PRO A 2 -8.21 64.96 -5.69
N ASP A 3 -9.03 64.02 -5.23
CA ASP A 3 -10.46 64.15 -4.83
C ASP A 3 -11.41 63.88 -6.01
N LEU A 4 -12.66 63.40 -5.91
CA LEU A 4 -13.54 62.81 -4.89
C LEU A 4 -14.84 62.46 -5.66
N LEU A 5 -15.54 61.40 -5.22
CA LEU A 5 -17.01 61.26 -5.07
C LEU A 5 -17.96 61.67 -6.24
N THR A 6 -18.84 60.79 -6.71
CA THR A 6 -20.22 60.52 -6.22
C THR A 6 -20.92 59.78 -7.39
N GLY A 7 -21.82 58.81 -7.28
CA GLY A 7 -22.87 58.55 -6.30
C GLY A 7 -24.23 58.50 -7.04
N PHE A 8 -24.92 57.34 -6.93
CA PHE A 8 -26.38 57.14 -7.04
C PHE A 8 -27.09 57.02 -8.41
N THR A 9 -27.57 55.78 -8.64
CA THR A 9 -28.86 55.34 -9.24
C THR A 9 -30.08 56.10 -8.66
N PRO A 10 -31.30 56.12 -9.27
CA PRO A 10 -32.06 54.90 -9.65
C PRO A 10 -33.18 54.96 -10.75
N LYS A 11 -33.71 53.75 -11.03
CA LYS A 11 -35.07 53.35 -11.53
C LYS A 11 -35.39 53.48 -13.03
N GLU A 12 -35.51 52.33 -13.72
CA GLU A 12 -36.77 51.63 -14.14
C GLU A 12 -37.55 52.42 -15.23
N ASN A 13 -37.97 51.89 -16.39
CA ASN A 13 -38.53 50.58 -16.71
C ASN A 13 -38.73 50.39 -18.25
N LEU A 14 -38.77 49.13 -18.73
CA LEU A 14 -39.56 48.56 -19.87
C LEU A 14 -39.28 49.11 -21.31
N SER A 15 -39.14 48.32 -22.40
CA SER A 15 -39.73 47.03 -22.75
C SER A 15 -39.05 46.39 -23.97
N MET A 16 -38.70 45.11 -23.83
CA MET A 16 -38.82 43.96 -24.75
C MET A 16 -38.68 44.11 -26.28
N LYS A 17 -37.82 43.23 -26.83
CA LYS A 17 -38.22 42.21 -27.83
C LYS A 17 -37.35 40.94 -27.72
N THR A 18 -38.06 39.81 -27.65
CA THR A 18 -37.69 38.38 -27.63
C THR A 18 -37.31 37.83 -29.02
N PRO A 19 -36.73 36.62 -29.14
CA PRO A 19 -37.47 35.34 -29.20
C PRO A 19 -36.81 34.23 -28.35
N SER A 20 -37.51 33.45 -27.52
CA SER A 20 -38.54 32.40 -27.72
C SER A 20 -37.97 31.02 -27.39
N ILE A 21 -38.61 30.39 -26.42
CA ILE A 21 -38.28 29.16 -25.71
C ILE A 21 -38.74 27.90 -26.47
N GLY A 22 -38.01 26.80 -26.30
CA GLY A 22 -38.62 25.52 -25.89
C GLY A 22 -38.09 24.26 -26.58
N ARG A 23 -37.41 23.37 -25.85
CA ARG A 23 -38.02 22.29 -25.04
C ARG A 23 -36.95 21.40 -24.37
N ARG A 24 -37.16 21.12 -23.08
CA ARG A 24 -36.55 20.02 -22.31
C ARG A 24 -37.19 18.68 -22.67
N GLY A 25 -36.39 17.62 -22.58
CA GLY A 25 -36.73 16.21 -22.32
C GLY A 25 -35.43 15.42 -22.36
N PHE A 26 -34.77 15.10 -21.24
CA PHE A 26 -35.01 14.06 -20.22
C PHE A 26 -34.08 12.86 -20.42
N LEU A 27 -33.48 12.43 -19.29
CA LEU A 27 -32.66 11.23 -19.00
C LEU A 27 -31.14 11.37 -19.22
N ALA A 28 -30.24 10.90 -18.34
CA ALA A 28 -30.18 10.65 -16.89
C ALA A 28 -28.87 9.87 -16.66
N GLY A 29 -28.09 10.26 -15.64
CA GLY A 29 -27.01 9.45 -15.04
C GLY A 29 -25.67 9.54 -15.76
N GLY A 30 -24.54 9.82 -15.11
CA GLY A 30 -24.29 10.16 -13.72
C GLY A 30 -22.83 10.59 -13.62
N THR A 31 -22.60 11.83 -13.19
CA THR A 31 -21.28 12.33 -12.85
C THR A 31 -21.12 12.29 -11.33
N LEU A 32 -20.21 11.43 -10.88
CA LEU A 32 -19.61 11.46 -9.56
C LEU A 32 -18.56 12.58 -9.58
N ALA A 33 -18.82 13.66 -8.85
CA ALA A 33 -17.79 14.59 -8.42
C ALA A 33 -17.87 14.67 -6.90
N ALA A 34 -16.78 14.25 -6.27
CA ALA A 34 -16.48 14.51 -4.87
C ALA A 34 -16.07 15.98 -4.73
N ALA A 35 -16.66 16.69 -3.77
CA ALA A 35 -16.01 17.77 -3.04
C ALA A 35 -16.87 18.15 -1.83
N ALA A 36 -16.19 18.32 -0.70
CA ALA A 36 -16.73 18.73 0.57
C ALA A 36 -17.36 20.12 0.51
N GLY A 37 -18.46 20.31 1.25
CA GLY A 37 -19.16 21.57 1.35
C GLY A 37 -20.25 21.50 2.42
N THR A 38 -19.86 21.69 3.68
CA THR A 38 -20.75 21.87 4.82
C THR A 38 -21.53 23.18 4.71
N LEU A 39 -22.86 23.12 4.62
CA LEU A 39 -23.81 24.12 5.16
C LEU A 39 -25.20 23.46 5.33
N PRO A 40 -26.02 23.93 6.29
CA PRO A 40 -26.98 23.12 7.04
C PRO A 40 -28.32 22.96 6.32
N PHE A 41 -28.74 21.72 6.09
CA PHE A 41 -30.13 21.44 5.77
C PHE A 41 -30.92 21.27 7.07
N THR A 42 -31.70 22.30 7.41
CA THR A 42 -32.82 22.18 8.34
C THR A 42 -33.91 21.32 7.68
N LEU A 43 -34.02 20.05 8.07
CA LEU A 43 -35.16 19.21 7.74
C LEU A 43 -36.28 19.42 8.78
N PRO A 44 -37.55 19.52 8.36
CA PRO A 44 -38.67 19.69 9.27
C PRO A 44 -38.99 18.35 9.96
N GLY A 45 -38.80 18.32 11.28
CA GLY A 45 -39.41 17.41 12.26
C GLY A 45 -39.79 16.02 11.75
N ALA A 46 -38.82 15.11 11.63
CA ALA A 46 -39.11 13.69 11.73
C ALA A 46 -39.34 13.37 13.21
N THR A 47 -40.51 12.83 13.51
CA THR A 47 -40.79 12.17 14.79
C THR A 47 -39.84 10.97 14.93
N PRO A 48 -39.46 10.55 16.15
CA PRO A 48 -38.57 9.42 16.35
C PRO A 48 -39.20 8.20 15.65
N ALA A 49 -38.50 7.67 14.64
CA ALA A 49 -38.83 6.34 14.16
C ALA A 49 -38.55 5.40 15.32
N ALA A 50 -39.59 4.70 15.78
CA ALA A 50 -39.44 3.63 16.74
C ALA A 50 -38.38 2.65 16.22
N MET A 51 -37.48 2.24 17.11
CA MET A 51 -36.47 1.19 16.87
C MET A 51 -37.11 0.04 16.08
N ALA A 52 -36.45 -0.39 15.01
CA ALA A 52 -36.77 -1.67 14.41
C ALA A 52 -36.57 -2.73 15.50
N ALA A 53 -37.61 -3.54 15.77
CA ALA A 53 -37.46 -4.71 16.63
C ALA A 53 -36.36 -5.62 16.05
N PRO A 54 -35.59 -6.34 16.89
CA PRO A 54 -34.68 -7.37 16.41
C PRO A 54 -35.41 -8.25 15.39
N GLN A 55 -34.73 -8.72 14.34
CA GLN A 55 -35.35 -9.68 13.41
C GLN A 55 -35.91 -10.84 14.24
N ASP A 56 -37.25 -10.92 14.34
CA ASP A 56 -37.95 -11.98 15.06
C ASP A 56 -37.38 -13.33 14.58
N GLY A 57 -36.62 -14.02 15.44
CA GLY A 57 -36.09 -15.36 15.16
C GLY A 57 -34.60 -15.49 14.82
N LEU A 58 -33.79 -14.41 14.77
CA LEU A 58 -32.35 -14.54 14.43
C LEU A 58 -31.59 -15.40 15.46
N GLU A 59 -31.83 -15.19 16.75
CA GLU A 59 -31.20 -15.94 17.83
C GLU A 59 -31.55 -17.44 17.73
N GLU A 60 -32.83 -17.76 17.51
CA GLU A 60 -33.29 -19.14 17.32
C GLU A 60 -32.75 -19.76 16.03
N GLU A 61 -32.66 -19.00 14.93
CA GLU A 61 -32.09 -19.47 13.67
C GLU A 61 -30.62 -19.86 13.87
N LEU A 62 -29.81 -18.97 14.45
CA LEU A 62 -28.40 -19.20 14.71
C LEU A 62 -28.17 -20.37 15.69
N ALA A 63 -29.02 -20.51 16.71
CA ALA A 63 -28.96 -21.62 17.66
C ALA A 63 -29.34 -22.98 17.02
N SER A 64 -30.02 -22.96 15.86
CA SER A 64 -30.48 -24.16 15.14
C SER A 64 -29.55 -24.62 14.02
N LEU A 65 -28.46 -23.89 13.75
CA LEU A 65 -27.46 -24.27 12.73
C LEU A 65 -26.78 -25.60 13.08
N ASP A 66 -26.26 -26.29 12.06
CA ASP A 66 -25.45 -27.51 12.25
C ASP A 66 -24.23 -27.25 13.15
N ALA A 67 -23.64 -26.06 13.04
CA ALA A 67 -22.67 -25.50 13.99
C ALA A 67 -23.31 -24.28 14.67
N PRO A 68 -23.97 -24.44 15.83
CA PRO A 68 -24.74 -23.38 16.47
C PRO A 68 -23.91 -22.15 16.82
N ILE A 69 -24.55 -20.98 16.70
CA ILE A 69 -24.06 -19.72 17.27
C ILE A 69 -25.11 -19.25 18.29
N TYR A 70 -24.68 -19.03 19.54
CA TYR A 70 -25.58 -18.61 20.61
C TYR A 70 -25.34 -17.14 20.96
N LEU A 71 -26.33 -16.29 20.70
CA LEU A 71 -26.29 -14.87 21.07
C LEU A 71 -26.71 -14.62 22.53
N LEU A 72 -27.42 -15.56 23.17
CA LEU A 72 -27.70 -15.55 24.61
C LEU A 72 -28.42 -14.27 25.10
N GLU A 73 -29.39 -13.80 24.32
CA GLU A 73 -30.14 -12.57 24.55
C GLU A 73 -31.52 -12.81 25.17
N THR A 74 -32.20 -13.90 24.79
CA THR A 74 -33.60 -14.12 25.22
C THR A 74 -33.86 -15.43 25.95
N PHE A 75 -33.01 -16.45 25.80
CA PHE A 75 -33.18 -17.72 26.48
C PHE A 75 -31.87 -18.47 26.73
N VAL A 76 -31.86 -19.34 27.75
CA VAL A 76 -30.81 -20.34 27.94
C VAL A 76 -31.13 -21.56 27.06
N PRO A 77 -30.31 -21.93 26.07
CA PRO A 77 -30.64 -23.04 25.17
C PRO A 77 -30.73 -24.39 25.90
N ASP A 78 -31.62 -25.28 25.44
CA ASP A 78 -31.82 -26.61 26.03
C ASP A 78 -30.54 -27.50 26.00
N SER A 79 -29.58 -27.17 25.12
CA SER A 79 -28.27 -27.82 25.07
C SER A 79 -27.37 -27.48 26.26
N PHE A 80 -27.69 -26.41 27.01
CA PHE A 80 -26.90 -25.92 28.12
C PHE A 80 -27.31 -26.59 29.43
N SER A 81 -26.32 -26.90 30.26
CA SER A 81 -26.53 -27.45 31.61
C SER A 81 -25.38 -27.06 32.53
N THR A 82 -25.57 -27.14 33.84
CA THR A 82 -24.52 -26.85 34.83
C THR A 82 -24.54 -27.85 35.98
N ASP A 83 -23.43 -27.96 36.71
CA ASP A 83 -23.33 -28.84 37.88
C ASP A 83 -24.23 -28.37 39.03
N ALA A 84 -24.55 -29.30 39.94
CA ALA A 84 -25.42 -29.00 41.08
C ALA A 84 -24.79 -27.93 41.99
N GLY A 85 -25.59 -26.91 42.35
CA GLY A 85 -25.14 -25.75 43.13
C GLY A 85 -24.83 -24.53 42.27
N SER A 86 -24.74 -24.68 40.96
CA SER A 86 -24.58 -23.58 40.00
C SER A 86 -25.89 -23.27 39.26
N SER A 87 -26.01 -22.07 38.68
CA SER A 87 -27.18 -21.63 37.91
C SER A 87 -26.80 -20.92 36.62
N LEU A 88 -27.71 -20.99 35.65
CA LEU A 88 -27.62 -20.30 34.36
C LEU A 88 -28.88 -19.46 34.18
N GLU A 89 -28.73 -18.17 33.92
CA GLU A 89 -29.85 -17.27 33.62
C GLU A 89 -29.45 -16.21 32.61
N ILE A 90 -30.42 -15.70 31.85
CA ILE A 90 -30.21 -14.56 30.97
C ILE A 90 -30.34 -13.28 31.80
N SER A 91 -29.33 -12.43 31.71
CA SER A 91 -29.15 -11.27 32.59
C SER A 91 -28.87 -10.02 31.77
N ALA A 92 -29.49 -8.90 32.16
CA ALA A 92 -29.27 -7.59 31.54
C ALA A 92 -28.13 -6.80 32.23
N THR A 93 -27.46 -7.41 33.22
CA THR A 93 -26.39 -6.74 33.98
C THR A 93 -25.22 -6.39 33.07
N HIS A 94 -24.83 -7.34 32.22
CA HIS A 94 -23.78 -7.19 31.20
C HIS A 94 -24.30 -7.74 29.87
N GLY A 95 -23.93 -7.11 28.77
CA GLY A 95 -24.24 -7.58 27.41
C GLY A 95 -23.14 -7.17 26.43
N LYS A 96 -22.84 -8.02 25.45
CA LYS A 96 -21.84 -7.75 24.42
C LYS A 96 -22.48 -7.70 23.03
N VAL A 97 -23.35 -8.65 22.70
CA VAL A 97 -24.06 -8.75 21.42
C VAL A 97 -25.54 -8.52 21.65
N GLY A 98 -25.87 -7.26 21.91
CA GLY A 98 -27.20 -6.84 22.33
C GLY A 98 -27.16 -6.25 23.73
N SER A 99 -28.16 -6.58 24.55
CA SER A 99 -28.39 -5.97 25.87
C SER A 99 -28.39 -6.97 27.03
N HIS A 100 -28.23 -8.25 26.76
CA HIS A 100 -28.20 -9.32 27.75
C HIS A 100 -27.01 -10.24 27.51
N SER A 101 -26.80 -11.17 28.43
CA SER A 101 -25.85 -12.27 28.27
C SER A 101 -26.23 -13.42 29.20
N LEU A 102 -25.55 -14.56 29.07
CA LEU A 102 -25.70 -15.67 29.99
C LEU A 102 -24.90 -15.42 31.27
N GLN A 103 -25.59 -15.15 32.37
CA GLN A 103 -25.00 -15.17 33.70
C GLN A 103 -24.84 -16.61 34.18
N TRP A 104 -23.62 -16.94 34.61
CA TRP A 104 -23.29 -18.22 35.21
C TRP A 104 -22.75 -18.01 36.63
N ASP A 105 -23.60 -18.32 37.61
CA ASP A 105 -23.20 -18.41 39.01
C ASP A 105 -22.64 -19.80 39.27
N HIS A 106 -21.37 -19.88 39.63
CA HIS A 106 -20.63 -21.13 39.69
C HIS A 106 -20.09 -21.45 41.09
N GLU A 107 -20.09 -22.75 41.41
CA GLU A 107 -19.34 -23.30 42.54
C GLU A 107 -17.89 -23.60 42.11
N PRO A 108 -16.94 -23.74 43.06
CA PRO A 108 -15.54 -24.06 42.75
C PRO A 108 -15.40 -25.29 41.84
N GLY A 109 -14.82 -25.10 40.66
CA GLY A 109 -14.58 -26.17 39.69
C GLY A 109 -15.83 -26.79 39.05
N ALA A 110 -17.00 -26.19 39.21
CA ALA A 110 -18.24 -26.59 38.54
C ALA A 110 -18.11 -26.50 37.00
N ARG A 111 -18.86 -27.32 36.27
CA ARG A 111 -18.91 -27.30 34.80
C ARG A 111 -20.24 -26.82 34.26
N MET A 112 -20.22 -25.76 33.46
CA MET A 112 -21.26 -25.49 32.46
C MET A 112 -20.97 -26.32 31.21
N ARG A 113 -21.98 -26.95 30.60
CA ARG A 113 -21.82 -27.83 29.42
C ARG A 113 -22.78 -27.41 28.32
N ILE A 114 -22.28 -27.41 27.09
CA ILE A 114 -23.03 -27.26 25.85
C ILE A 114 -22.96 -28.60 25.14
N ASN A 115 -24.10 -29.28 24.99
CA ASN A 115 -24.18 -30.61 24.38
C ASN A 115 -24.77 -30.51 22.98
N GLY A 116 -24.14 -31.17 22.01
CA GLY A 116 -24.56 -31.17 20.62
C GLY A 116 -23.37 -31.44 19.71
N ASP A 117 -23.65 -31.90 18.49
CA ASP A 117 -22.61 -32.06 17.48
C ASP A 117 -21.97 -30.68 17.20
N ILE A 118 -20.66 -30.59 17.36
CA ILE A 118 -19.90 -29.34 17.15
C ILE A 118 -19.54 -29.18 15.66
N GLY A 119 -19.68 -30.24 14.86
CA GLY A 119 -19.33 -30.20 13.43
C GLY A 119 -17.83 -30.00 13.16
N TYR A 120 -16.97 -30.20 14.18
CA TYR A 120 -15.52 -30.06 14.04
C TYR A 120 -14.97 -31.09 13.04
N THR A 121 -14.25 -30.57 12.04
CA THR A 121 -13.52 -31.36 11.05
C THR A 121 -12.03 -31.08 11.15
N PRO A 122 -11.17 -32.09 11.39
CA PRO A 122 -9.73 -31.90 11.47
C PRO A 122 -9.12 -31.32 10.17
N ARG A 123 -8.25 -30.33 10.31
CA ARG A 123 -7.60 -29.62 9.19
C ARG A 123 -6.13 -29.32 9.49
N SER A 124 -5.26 -29.42 8.49
CA SER A 124 -3.81 -29.24 8.66
C SER A 124 -3.32 -27.80 8.39
N SER A 125 -4.01 -27.03 7.54
CA SER A 125 -3.56 -25.70 7.08
C SER A 125 -4.65 -24.93 6.34
N GLY A 126 -4.43 -23.63 6.14
CA GLY A 126 -5.31 -22.77 5.34
C GLY A 126 -6.54 -22.32 6.13
N ASN A 127 -7.74 -22.68 5.67
CA ASN A 127 -8.93 -22.50 6.47
C ASN A 127 -8.98 -23.56 7.57
N MET A 128 -9.27 -23.15 8.80
CA MET A 128 -9.29 -23.96 10.00
C MET A 128 -10.61 -23.74 10.76
N ASP A 129 -10.99 -24.73 11.55
CA ASP A 129 -12.19 -24.70 12.39
C ASP A 129 -11.89 -23.98 13.71
N HIS A 130 -12.69 -22.98 14.06
CA HIS A 130 -12.47 -22.11 15.22
C HIS A 130 -13.63 -22.16 16.22
N PHE A 131 -13.31 -22.07 17.51
CA PHE A 131 -14.23 -21.76 18.60
C PHE A 131 -14.01 -20.32 19.08
N SER A 132 -15.08 -19.65 19.50
CA SER A 132 -15.01 -18.33 20.13
C SER A 132 -16.12 -18.13 21.14
N ALA A 133 -15.85 -17.36 22.18
CA ALA A 133 -16.83 -16.86 23.13
C ALA A 133 -16.37 -15.50 23.68
N TRP A 134 -17.31 -14.69 24.16
CA TRP A 134 -17.02 -13.55 25.01
C TRP A 134 -17.23 -13.92 26.47
N VAL A 135 -16.32 -13.48 27.33
CA VAL A 135 -16.35 -13.68 28.78
C VAL A 135 -16.24 -12.33 29.46
N TYR A 136 -17.21 -12.00 30.32
CA TYR A 136 -17.14 -10.87 31.22
C TYR A 136 -16.71 -11.33 32.60
N ASN A 137 -15.79 -10.58 33.21
CA ASN A 137 -15.40 -10.77 34.59
C ASN A 137 -15.46 -9.43 35.34
N GLU A 138 -16.09 -9.40 36.50
CA GLU A 138 -16.13 -8.20 37.36
C GLU A 138 -14.90 -8.12 38.27
N THR A 139 -14.39 -9.27 38.72
CA THR A 139 -13.33 -9.34 39.72
C THR A 139 -12.13 -10.11 39.16
N PRO A 140 -10.99 -9.44 38.90
CA PRO A 140 -9.81 -10.11 38.37
C PRO A 140 -9.29 -11.16 39.36
N THR A 141 -8.92 -12.33 38.85
CA THR A 141 -8.36 -13.43 39.65
C THR A 141 -7.20 -14.10 38.95
N ASP A 142 -6.17 -14.47 39.70
CA ASP A 142 -5.06 -15.31 39.24
C ASP A 142 -5.49 -16.79 39.20
N ASP A 143 -6.48 -17.08 38.36
CA ASP A 143 -7.02 -18.41 38.09
C ASP A 143 -7.51 -18.47 36.63
N VAL A 144 -7.98 -19.64 36.19
CA VAL A 144 -8.39 -19.87 34.81
C VAL A 144 -9.82 -20.40 34.71
N LEU A 145 -10.52 -19.96 33.67
CA LEU A 145 -11.68 -20.64 33.13
C LEU A 145 -11.19 -21.64 32.09
N ARG A 146 -11.42 -22.95 32.31
CA ARG A 146 -10.97 -23.97 31.35
C ARG A 146 -12.07 -24.34 30.37
N PHE A 147 -11.82 -24.16 29.08
CA PHE A 147 -12.64 -24.66 27.99
C PHE A 147 -12.22 -26.09 27.64
N GLU A 148 -13.06 -27.08 27.93
CA GLU A 148 -12.85 -28.50 27.69
C GLU A 148 -13.70 -28.95 26.48
N PHE A 149 -13.08 -29.61 25.51
CA PHE A 149 -13.71 -30.14 24.31
C PHE A 149 -13.65 -31.67 24.35
N GLY A 150 -14.75 -32.36 24.08
CA GLY A 150 -14.71 -33.82 24.10
C GLY A 150 -15.92 -34.55 23.58
N ARG A 151 -15.91 -35.86 23.82
CA ARG A 151 -16.92 -36.84 23.38
C ARG A 151 -17.53 -37.56 24.57
N GLY A 152 -18.84 -37.40 24.75
CA GLY A 152 -19.57 -37.97 25.87
C GLY A 152 -19.05 -37.49 27.22
N ALA A 153 -18.40 -38.37 27.99
CA ALA A 153 -17.82 -38.03 29.29
C ALA A 153 -16.36 -37.59 29.21
N GLU A 154 -15.64 -38.00 28.16
CA GLU A 154 -14.19 -37.82 28.02
C GLU A 154 -13.85 -36.38 27.58
N VAL A 155 -12.72 -35.86 28.05
CA VAL A 155 -12.15 -34.59 27.58
C VAL A 155 -11.02 -34.95 26.63
N ASP A 156 -11.17 -34.62 25.36
CA ASP A 156 -10.18 -34.90 24.31
C ASP A 156 -9.10 -33.82 24.28
N ALA A 157 -9.51 -32.56 24.42
CA ALA A 157 -8.63 -31.40 24.40
C ALA A 157 -9.17 -30.25 25.27
N TYR A 158 -8.33 -29.29 25.64
CA TYR A 158 -8.75 -28.10 26.39
C TYR A 158 -7.87 -26.87 26.14
N LEU A 159 -8.38 -25.70 26.50
CA LEU A 159 -7.65 -24.43 26.60
C LEU A 159 -7.94 -23.78 27.95
N ASP A 160 -6.91 -23.22 28.58
CA ASP A 160 -7.05 -22.39 29.78
C ASP A 160 -7.16 -20.91 29.39
N PHE A 161 -8.19 -20.23 29.92
CA PHE A 161 -8.45 -18.81 29.71
C PHE A 161 -8.25 -18.05 31.02
N HIS A 162 -7.23 -17.18 31.09
CA HIS A 162 -6.83 -16.50 32.32
C HIS A 162 -7.84 -15.41 32.73
N LEU A 163 -8.22 -15.37 34.00
CA LEU A 163 -9.26 -14.49 34.55
C LEU A 163 -8.74 -13.22 35.24
N ASP A 164 -7.45 -12.87 35.08
CA ASP A 164 -6.85 -11.64 35.64
C ASP A 164 -7.19 -10.41 34.79
N PHE A 165 -8.49 -10.11 34.67
CA PHE A 165 -9.02 -8.94 33.97
C PHE A 165 -10.38 -8.52 34.51
N THR A 166 -10.81 -7.31 34.13
CA THR A 166 -12.19 -6.81 34.29
C THR A 166 -12.76 -6.41 32.92
N GLY A 167 -14.08 -6.51 32.76
CA GLY A 167 -14.79 -6.21 31.52
C GLY A 167 -14.89 -7.40 30.59
N TRP A 168 -15.27 -7.16 29.33
CA TRP A 168 -15.37 -8.19 28.29
C TRP A 168 -14.01 -8.58 27.70
N ARG A 169 -13.77 -9.88 27.49
CA ARG A 169 -12.65 -10.43 26.72
C ARG A 169 -13.12 -11.54 25.79
N THR A 170 -12.38 -11.77 24.70
CA THR A 170 -12.67 -12.84 23.73
C THR A 170 -11.38 -13.42 23.17
N PHE A 171 -11.48 -14.60 22.56
CA PHE A 171 -10.38 -15.33 21.95
C PHE A 171 -10.92 -16.18 20.80
N TRP A 172 -10.10 -16.39 19.77
CA TRP A 172 -10.45 -17.27 18.64
C TRP A 172 -9.51 -18.46 18.66
N LEU A 173 -10.01 -19.63 19.08
CA LEU A 173 -9.23 -20.86 19.23
C LEU A 173 -9.34 -21.71 17.97
N ARG A 174 -8.21 -22.21 17.44
CA ARG A 174 -8.20 -23.27 16.42
C ARG A 174 -8.16 -24.64 17.10
N TYR A 175 -9.19 -25.45 16.87
CA TYR A 175 -9.29 -26.80 17.45
C TYR A 175 -8.05 -27.66 17.19
N ASP A 176 -7.45 -27.55 16.00
CA ASP A 176 -6.31 -28.38 15.59
C ASP A 176 -4.96 -27.95 16.18
N LYS A 177 -4.84 -26.71 16.71
CA LYS A 177 -3.53 -26.10 16.99
C LYS A 177 -3.40 -25.42 18.34
N ASP A 178 -4.48 -24.85 18.86
CA ASP A 178 -4.43 -23.94 20.00
C ASP A 178 -4.90 -24.60 21.31
N VAL A 179 -5.04 -25.94 21.31
CA VAL A 179 -5.48 -26.73 22.47
C VAL A 179 -4.35 -27.58 23.06
N GLN A 180 -4.46 -27.87 24.35
CA GLN A 180 -3.73 -28.95 25.00
C GLN A 180 -4.52 -30.27 24.84
N GLY A 181 -3.85 -31.35 24.44
CA GLY A 181 -4.50 -32.59 24.03
C GLY A 181 -4.66 -32.67 22.52
N GLU A 182 -5.63 -33.46 22.03
CA GLU A 182 -5.88 -33.61 20.58
C GLU A 182 -7.39 -33.61 20.34
N ALA A 183 -7.90 -32.56 19.69
CA ALA A 183 -9.29 -32.52 19.28
C ALA A 183 -9.56 -33.62 18.24
N GLN A 184 -10.65 -34.36 18.39
CA GLN A 184 -11.00 -35.49 17.54
C GLN A 184 -12.29 -35.20 16.76
N ALA A 185 -12.41 -35.69 15.54
CA ALA A 185 -13.67 -35.58 14.79
C ALA A 185 -14.85 -36.16 15.59
N GLY A 186 -16.01 -35.51 15.48
CA GLY A 186 -17.22 -35.89 16.20
C GLY A 186 -17.27 -35.42 17.66
N LEU A 187 -16.61 -34.30 17.99
CA LEU A 187 -16.84 -33.60 19.25
C LEU A 187 -18.34 -33.35 19.44
N ASP A 188 -18.87 -33.69 20.62
CA ASP A 188 -20.30 -33.57 20.94
C ASP A 188 -20.57 -32.77 22.22
N ARG A 189 -19.50 -32.20 22.81
CA ARG A 189 -19.58 -31.46 24.07
C ARG A 189 -18.48 -30.41 24.19
N ILE A 190 -18.89 -29.20 24.55
CA ILE A 190 -18.03 -28.13 25.07
C ILE A 190 -18.35 -27.97 26.56
N SER A 191 -17.36 -27.87 27.43
CA SER A 191 -17.55 -27.63 28.87
C SER A 191 -16.67 -26.51 29.36
N LEU A 192 -17.26 -25.55 30.07
CA LEU A 192 -16.55 -24.48 30.76
C LEU A 192 -16.40 -24.90 32.22
N ARG A 193 -15.17 -25.17 32.65
CA ARG A 193 -14.85 -25.53 34.04
C ARG A 193 -14.42 -24.28 34.79
N ALA A 194 -15.18 -23.96 35.83
CA ALA A 194 -15.00 -22.80 36.68
C ALA A 194 -13.64 -22.78 37.39
N PRO A 195 -13.17 -21.59 37.81
CA PRO A 195 -11.99 -21.44 38.66
C PRO A 195 -12.19 -22.13 40.03
N SER A 196 -11.13 -22.11 40.84
CA SER A 196 -11.07 -22.74 42.16
C SER A 196 -11.89 -22.02 43.24
N THR A 197 -12.50 -20.88 42.92
CA THR A 197 -13.36 -20.08 43.78
C THR A 197 -14.79 -20.04 43.24
N ALA A 198 -15.77 -19.83 44.13
CA ALA A 198 -17.14 -19.55 43.72
C ALA A 198 -17.23 -18.11 43.20
N GLY A 199 -18.11 -17.85 42.24
CA GLY A 199 -18.24 -16.53 41.63
C GLY A 199 -19.29 -16.50 40.53
N THR A 200 -19.30 -15.39 39.79
CA THR A 200 -20.19 -15.15 38.67
C THR A 200 -19.36 -14.73 37.46
N LEU A 201 -19.64 -15.33 36.32
CA LEU A 201 -19.10 -14.96 35.02
C LEU A 201 -20.26 -14.74 34.05
N TRP A 202 -20.09 -13.86 33.07
CA TRP A 202 -21.06 -13.70 32.00
C TRP A 202 -20.47 -14.15 30.67
N ILE A 203 -21.27 -14.88 29.90
CA ILE A 203 -20.87 -15.48 28.63
C ILE A 203 -21.80 -14.98 27.54
N ASP A 204 -21.24 -14.56 26.41
CA ASP A 204 -21.98 -14.04 25.27
C ASP A 204 -21.33 -14.49 23.95
N GLN A 205 -22.10 -14.47 22.85
CA GLN A 205 -21.70 -14.84 21.48
C GLN A 205 -20.80 -16.08 21.44
N VAL A 206 -21.38 -17.23 21.77
CA VAL A 206 -20.68 -18.52 21.70
C VAL A 206 -20.78 -19.05 20.27
N VAL A 207 -19.68 -19.03 19.54
CA VAL A 207 -19.52 -19.65 18.22
C VAL A 207 -18.93 -21.04 18.43
N THR A 208 -19.74 -22.07 18.28
CA THR A 208 -19.32 -23.46 18.55
C THR A 208 -18.29 -23.95 17.53
N ASN A 209 -18.48 -23.65 16.24
CA ASN A 209 -17.50 -23.91 15.20
C ASN A 209 -17.66 -22.96 14.00
N MET A 210 -16.56 -22.37 13.54
CA MET A 210 -16.49 -21.57 12.30
C MET A 210 -15.25 -21.92 11.49
N THR A 211 -15.42 -22.34 10.24
CA THR A 211 -14.31 -22.52 9.31
C THR A 211 -13.89 -21.19 8.68
N MET A 212 -12.70 -20.69 9.00
CA MET A 212 -12.16 -19.44 8.46
C MET A 212 -10.63 -19.48 8.34
N ARG A 213 -10.02 -18.41 7.80
CA ARG A 213 -8.56 -18.34 7.61
C ARG A 213 -7.84 -18.49 8.97
N GLY A 214 -6.95 -19.48 9.07
CA GLY A 214 -6.33 -19.89 10.35
C GLY A 214 -5.24 -18.96 10.91
N ASP A 215 -5.02 -17.79 10.30
CA ASP A 215 -4.06 -16.76 10.75
C ASP A 215 -4.77 -15.49 11.25
N LEU A 216 -6.10 -15.48 11.37
CA LEU A 216 -6.85 -14.27 11.74
C LEU A 216 -6.90 -14.00 13.24
N GLY A 217 -6.67 -14.99 14.10
CA GLY A 217 -6.53 -14.77 15.55
C GLY A 217 -5.09 -14.65 16.02
N HIS A 218 -4.91 -14.44 17.33
CA HIS A 218 -3.60 -14.33 17.99
C HIS A 218 -3.68 -14.55 19.51
N SER A 219 -2.52 -14.73 20.12
CA SER A 219 -2.33 -14.79 21.57
C SER A 219 -2.49 -13.41 22.22
N ASP A 220 -3.15 -13.39 23.38
CA ASP A 220 -3.22 -12.25 24.28
C ASP A 220 -3.00 -12.69 25.74
N MET A 221 -3.29 -11.82 26.72
CA MET A 221 -3.09 -12.18 28.13
C MET A 221 -4.07 -13.24 28.64
N GLN A 222 -5.21 -13.42 27.98
CA GLN A 222 -6.19 -14.42 28.35
C GLN A 222 -5.81 -15.80 27.80
N VAL A 223 -5.18 -15.86 26.62
CA VAL A 223 -4.82 -17.11 25.93
C VAL A 223 -3.37 -17.10 25.38
N PRO A 224 -2.35 -16.94 26.27
CA PRO A 224 -0.98 -16.63 25.85
C PRO A 224 -0.28 -17.74 25.06
N ASP A 225 -0.72 -19.00 25.22
CA ASP A 225 -0.10 -20.17 24.59
C ASP A 225 -0.68 -20.50 23.19
N THR A 226 -1.58 -19.67 22.67
CA THR A 226 -2.22 -19.88 21.36
C THR A 226 -1.40 -19.28 20.22
N TYR A 227 -1.61 -19.73 18.98
CA TYR A 227 -0.86 -19.27 17.80
C TYR A 227 0.67 -19.32 17.97
N PRO A 228 1.25 -20.47 18.40
CA PRO A 228 2.69 -20.58 18.64
C PRO A 228 3.55 -20.31 17.40
N GLU A 229 2.97 -20.39 16.20
CA GLU A 229 3.65 -20.08 14.94
C GLU A 229 3.59 -18.59 14.53
N LEU A 230 2.88 -17.74 15.29
CA LEU A 230 2.57 -16.35 14.90
C LEU A 230 3.79 -15.55 14.48
N GLU A 231 4.93 -15.80 15.12
CA GLU A 231 6.21 -15.16 14.82
C GLU A 231 6.66 -15.32 13.36
N SER A 232 6.22 -16.38 12.69
CA SER A 232 6.55 -16.70 11.31
C SER A 232 5.52 -16.19 10.29
N ASN A 233 4.36 -15.70 10.75
CA ASN A 233 3.26 -15.29 9.89
C ASN A 233 3.49 -13.88 9.30
N SER A 234 2.99 -13.65 8.08
CA SER A 234 3.10 -12.36 7.39
C SER A 234 2.38 -11.21 8.12
N ASN A 235 1.35 -11.52 8.91
CA ASN A 235 0.54 -10.56 9.68
C ASN A 235 1.05 -10.31 11.11
N PHE A 236 2.23 -10.83 11.49
CA PHE A 236 2.83 -10.62 12.81
C PHE A 236 2.88 -9.14 13.24
N HIS A 237 3.12 -8.22 12.31
CA HIS A 237 3.17 -6.77 12.58
C HIS A 237 1.85 -6.18 13.10
N TRP A 238 0.71 -6.84 12.83
CA TRP A 238 -0.59 -6.54 13.41
C TRP A 238 -0.83 -7.30 14.71
N MET A 239 -0.50 -8.59 14.70
CA MET A 239 -1.01 -9.57 15.67
C MET A 239 -0.03 -9.86 16.82
N GLY A 240 1.24 -9.48 16.73
CA GLY A 240 2.28 -9.75 17.72
C GLY A 240 2.22 -8.89 18.99
N VAL A 241 1.03 -8.41 19.38
CA VAL A 241 0.89 -7.43 20.49
C VAL A 241 1.35 -7.96 21.84
N LEU A 242 1.16 -9.26 22.13
CA LEU A 242 1.66 -9.89 23.35
C LEU A 242 3.19 -9.89 23.41
N GLU A 243 3.86 -10.23 22.31
CA GLU A 243 5.32 -10.18 22.20
C GLU A 243 5.85 -8.75 22.38
N PHE A 244 5.23 -7.76 21.71
CA PHE A 244 5.59 -6.35 21.91
C PHE A 244 5.36 -5.90 23.34
N TRP A 245 4.31 -6.40 24.00
CA TRP A 245 4.07 -6.10 25.40
C TRP A 245 5.15 -6.68 26.32
N HIS A 246 5.64 -7.89 26.08
CA HIS A 246 6.73 -8.47 26.86
C HIS A 246 8.05 -7.73 26.65
N GLN A 247 8.36 -7.32 25.42
CA GLN A 247 9.56 -6.56 25.09
C GLN A 247 9.67 -5.25 25.89
N ARG A 248 8.53 -4.60 26.19
CA ARG A 248 8.49 -3.35 26.97
C ARG A 248 9.05 -3.50 28.40
N THR A 249 9.06 -4.73 28.92
CA THR A 249 9.53 -5.07 30.28
C THR A 249 10.86 -5.81 30.28
N ASP A 250 11.12 -6.65 29.28
CA ASP A 250 12.37 -7.40 29.12
C ASP A 250 12.72 -7.46 27.62
N PRO A 251 13.75 -6.73 27.15
CA PRO A 251 14.75 -6.01 27.94
C PRO A 251 14.26 -4.69 28.55
N GLY A 252 13.13 -4.14 28.06
CA GLY A 252 12.64 -2.83 28.43
C GLY A 252 13.39 -1.66 27.78
N PHE A 253 12.95 -0.44 28.08
CA PHE A 253 13.52 0.79 27.54
C PHE A 253 14.66 1.33 28.42
N ASP A 254 15.75 1.76 27.80
CA ASP A 254 16.91 2.32 28.51
C ASP A 254 16.66 3.75 29.01
N SER A 255 16.23 3.86 30.27
CA SER A 255 16.04 5.12 31.00
C SER A 255 17.24 5.50 31.88
N SER A 256 18.40 4.85 31.69
CA SER A 256 19.62 5.17 32.44
C SER A 256 20.36 6.38 31.85
N ASP A 257 21.13 7.06 32.69
CA ASP A 257 22.02 8.17 32.29
C ASP A 257 21.34 9.27 31.45
N VAL A 258 20.05 9.54 31.70
CA VAL A 258 19.29 10.60 31.01
C VAL A 258 19.84 11.97 31.37
N THR A 259 20.17 12.76 30.35
CA THR A 259 20.72 14.11 30.53
C THR A 259 19.61 15.17 30.57
N PRO A 260 19.85 16.34 31.21
CA PRO A 260 18.91 17.46 31.16
C PRO A 260 18.61 17.95 29.73
N ALA A 261 19.57 17.83 28.81
CA ALA A 261 19.39 18.24 27.42
C ALA A 261 18.38 17.33 26.70
N GLU A 262 18.47 16.01 26.91
CA GLU A 262 17.49 15.07 26.35
C GLU A 262 16.09 15.26 26.91
N ILE A 263 15.96 15.68 28.17
CA ILE A 263 14.66 16.01 28.76
C ILE A 263 14.06 17.26 28.10
N GLU A 264 14.86 18.30 27.85
CA GLU A 264 14.39 19.49 27.14
C GLU A 264 14.01 19.19 25.69
N ASP A 265 14.81 18.37 25.00
CA ASP A 265 14.49 17.86 23.68
C ASP A 265 13.19 17.04 23.69
N ALA A 266 12.97 16.18 24.70
CA ALA A 266 11.75 15.38 24.81
C ALA A 266 10.51 16.26 25.04
N LYS A 267 10.64 17.34 25.81
CA LYS A 267 9.57 18.34 25.96
C LYS A 267 9.28 19.06 24.65
N LEU A 268 10.30 19.42 23.89
CA LEU A 268 10.11 20.02 22.58
C LEU A 268 9.37 19.09 21.61
N VAL A 269 9.70 17.80 21.61
CA VAL A 269 8.95 16.80 20.82
C VAL A 269 7.50 16.69 21.30
N TYR A 270 7.28 16.63 22.62
CA TYR A 270 5.93 16.61 23.21
C TYR A 270 5.11 17.83 22.75
N ASP A 271 5.68 19.04 22.85
CA ASP A 271 4.99 20.28 22.52
C ASP A 271 4.66 20.35 21.02
N ARG A 272 5.59 19.94 20.14
CA ARG A 272 5.35 19.88 18.69
C ARG A 272 4.26 18.89 18.32
N LEU A 273 4.31 17.69 18.90
CA LEU A 273 3.31 16.66 18.66
C LEU A 273 1.92 17.11 19.14
N LEU A 274 1.84 17.67 20.35
CA LEU A 274 0.61 18.20 20.91
C LEU A 274 0.05 19.33 20.03
N GLU A 275 0.89 20.27 19.59
CA GLU A 275 0.47 21.37 18.73
C GLU A 275 -0.02 20.87 17.37
N ARG A 276 0.64 19.88 16.78
CA ARG A 276 0.20 19.27 15.50
C ARG A 276 -1.13 18.53 15.62
N GLN A 277 -1.46 18.01 16.80
CA GLN A 277 -2.71 17.28 17.06
C GLN A 277 -3.88 18.22 17.41
N ARG A 278 -3.59 19.46 17.79
CA ARG A 278 -4.60 20.47 18.10
C ARG A 278 -5.28 20.97 16.84
N GLU A 279 -6.59 21.19 16.96
CA GLU A 279 -7.36 22.04 16.06
C GLU A 279 -8.30 22.89 16.91
N ASN A 280 -8.60 24.10 16.46
CA ASN A 280 -9.61 24.91 17.13
C ASN A 280 -11.00 24.32 16.83
N ARG A 281 -11.72 23.96 17.89
CA ARG A 281 -13.09 23.45 17.84
C ARG A 281 -13.99 24.28 18.72
N ASP A 282 -15.24 24.44 18.28
CA ASP A 282 -16.28 25.04 19.10
C ASP A 282 -16.59 24.15 20.30
N TYR A 283 -16.75 24.77 21.47
CA TYR A 283 -17.01 24.10 22.76
C TYR A 283 -18.20 24.74 23.50
N ASP A 284 -18.99 25.58 22.81
CA ASP A 284 -20.20 26.13 23.40
C ASP A 284 -21.25 25.03 23.64
N SER A 285 -22.33 25.38 24.36
CA SER A 285 -23.35 24.40 24.72
C SER A 285 -23.94 23.68 23.51
N ALA A 286 -24.13 24.37 22.38
CA ALA A 286 -24.71 23.77 21.19
C ALA A 286 -23.75 22.77 20.52
N ALA A 287 -22.44 23.07 20.50
CA ALA A 287 -21.43 22.14 20.01
C ALA A 287 -21.35 20.89 20.90
N LEU A 288 -21.37 21.05 22.22
CA LEU A 288 -21.33 19.93 23.16
C LEU A 288 -22.62 19.08 23.12
N ASP A 289 -23.78 19.71 22.90
CA ASP A 289 -25.06 19.00 22.69
C ASP A 289 -24.99 18.07 21.47
N VAL A 290 -24.29 18.47 20.39
CA VAL A 290 -24.08 17.62 19.20
C VAL A 290 -23.23 16.40 19.52
N PHE A 291 -22.14 16.57 20.28
CA PHE A 291 -21.31 15.43 20.67
C PHE A 291 -22.07 14.46 21.59
N GLU A 292 -22.80 14.98 22.57
CA GLU A 292 -23.65 14.17 23.45
C GLU A 292 -24.71 13.39 22.65
N ALA A 293 -25.39 14.06 21.70
CA ALA A 293 -26.36 13.42 20.81
C ALA A 293 -25.74 12.35 19.91
N ASN A 294 -24.49 12.53 19.45
CA ASN A 294 -23.77 11.50 18.71
C ASN A 294 -23.49 10.28 19.59
N LEU A 295 -23.01 10.47 20.83
CA LEU A 295 -22.79 9.37 21.77
C LEU A 295 -24.07 8.60 22.05
N ASP A 296 -25.18 9.31 22.28
CA ASP A 296 -26.50 8.68 22.46
C ASP A 296 -26.94 7.93 21.19
N GLY A 297 -26.70 8.50 20.01
CA GLY A 297 -27.00 7.87 18.72
C GLY A 297 -26.11 6.66 18.40
N TYR A 298 -24.97 6.52 19.07
CA TYR A 298 -24.10 5.34 19.02
C TYR A 298 -24.39 4.36 20.17
N ASP A 299 -25.41 4.62 20.99
CA ASP A 299 -25.70 3.88 22.23
C ASP A 299 -24.49 3.74 23.18
N ILE A 300 -23.65 4.78 23.28
CA ILE A 300 -22.58 4.86 24.26
C ILE A 300 -23.19 5.34 25.59
N PRO A 301 -23.18 4.53 26.67
CA PRO A 301 -23.90 4.85 27.89
C PRO A 301 -23.36 6.09 28.63
N GLU A 302 -24.20 6.63 29.51
CA GLU A 302 -23.76 7.52 30.58
C GLU A 302 -22.85 6.79 31.57
N LEU A 303 -22.10 7.55 32.37
CA LEU A 303 -21.30 6.98 33.46
C LEU A 303 -22.20 6.54 34.61
N ALA A 304 -21.89 5.40 35.25
CA ALA A 304 -22.59 4.93 36.45
C ALA A 304 -22.45 5.92 37.62
N ASP A 305 -21.25 6.49 37.75
CA ASP A 305 -20.92 7.56 38.67
C ASP A 305 -19.99 8.55 37.94
N PRO A 306 -20.44 9.78 37.64
CA PRO A 306 -19.64 10.78 36.93
C PRO A 306 -18.45 11.29 37.75
N ASP A 307 -18.42 11.05 39.06
CA ASP A 307 -17.31 11.43 39.95
C ASP A 307 -16.32 10.28 40.19
N ALA A 308 -16.59 9.08 39.64
CA ALA A 308 -15.69 7.94 39.77
C ALA A 308 -14.29 8.23 39.22
N MET A 309 -13.29 7.62 39.85
CA MET A 309 -11.87 7.78 39.52
C MET A 309 -11.24 6.42 39.19
N GLY A 310 -10.25 6.42 38.30
CA GLY A 310 -9.49 5.24 37.92
C GLY A 310 -10.38 4.05 37.55
N ALA A 311 -10.04 2.86 38.07
CA ALA A 311 -10.72 1.61 37.78
C ALA A 311 -12.20 1.55 38.27
N ALA A 312 -12.68 2.53 39.03
CA ALA A 312 -14.10 2.60 39.40
C ALA A 312 -14.98 3.19 38.27
N LEU A 313 -14.37 3.81 37.25
CA LEU A 313 -15.11 4.39 36.13
C LEU A 313 -15.74 3.29 35.28
N ARG A 314 -17.08 3.28 35.18
CA ARG A 314 -17.85 2.26 34.46
C ARG A 314 -19.06 2.89 33.75
N PRO A 315 -19.51 2.32 32.63
CA PRO A 315 -20.78 2.70 32.04
C PRO A 315 -21.95 2.34 32.98
N ALA A 316 -23.05 3.08 32.89
CA ALA A 316 -24.23 2.88 33.73
C ALA A 316 -25.06 1.64 33.36
N ARG A 317 -24.85 1.11 32.17
CA ARG A 317 -25.56 -0.04 31.57
C ARG A 317 -24.74 -0.61 30.40
N PRO A 318 -25.09 -1.79 29.87
CA PRO A 318 -24.61 -2.22 28.55
C PRO A 318 -24.95 -1.19 27.46
N GLY A 319 -24.11 -1.14 26.42
CA GLY A 319 -24.28 -0.28 25.25
C GLY A 319 -23.77 -0.95 23.97
N ALA A 320 -23.68 -0.19 22.87
CA ALA A 320 -23.35 -0.73 21.55
C ALA A 320 -22.03 -1.53 21.50
N PHE A 321 -22.01 -2.57 20.66
CA PHE A 321 -20.80 -3.31 20.36
C PHE A 321 -19.85 -2.48 19.48
N ILE A 322 -18.82 -1.92 20.11
CA ILE A 322 -17.72 -1.25 19.41
C ILE A 322 -16.76 -2.28 18.81
N LEU A 323 -16.64 -2.32 17.48
CA LEU A 323 -15.85 -3.32 16.78
C LEU A 323 -14.91 -2.77 15.69
N ASP A 324 -14.05 -3.64 15.21
CA ASP A 324 -13.26 -3.56 13.98
C ASP A 324 -13.51 -4.82 13.12
N LYS A 325 -12.94 -5.96 13.54
CA LYS A 325 -12.98 -7.25 12.83
C LYS A 325 -13.61 -8.39 13.62
N GLN A 326 -14.12 -8.13 14.80
CA GLN A 326 -14.61 -9.12 15.76
C GLN A 326 -15.73 -10.00 15.16
N THR A 327 -16.48 -9.50 14.18
CA THR A 327 -17.56 -10.23 13.49
C THR A 327 -17.07 -11.13 12.35
N GLU A 328 -15.76 -11.16 12.04
CA GLU A 328 -15.21 -12.10 11.06
C GLU A 328 -15.33 -13.57 11.50
N ILE A 329 -15.47 -13.82 12.81
CA ILE A 329 -15.78 -15.13 13.40
C ILE A 329 -17.23 -15.59 13.12
N ILE A 330 -18.10 -14.70 12.63
CA ILE A 330 -19.46 -15.02 12.19
C ILE A 330 -19.43 -15.40 10.70
N PRO A 331 -20.14 -16.46 10.28
CA PRO A 331 -20.30 -16.81 8.88
C PRO A 331 -20.75 -15.63 8.02
N SER A 332 -20.17 -15.48 6.83
CA SER A 332 -20.44 -14.32 5.96
C SER A 332 -21.91 -14.17 5.56
N SER A 333 -22.70 -15.25 5.58
CA SER A 333 -24.14 -15.23 5.32
C SER A 333 -24.96 -14.57 6.43
N TYR A 334 -24.44 -14.56 7.67
CA TYR A 334 -25.13 -14.06 8.85
C TYR A 334 -24.49 -12.78 9.42
N ARG A 335 -23.26 -12.46 9.03
CA ARG A 335 -22.48 -11.34 9.58
C ARG A 335 -23.25 -10.02 9.61
N ALA A 336 -23.87 -9.62 8.48
CA ALA A 336 -24.62 -8.36 8.42
C ALA A 336 -25.84 -8.35 9.34
N ALA A 337 -26.54 -9.49 9.50
CA ALA A 337 -27.69 -9.59 10.38
C ALA A 337 -27.27 -9.52 11.86
N VAL A 338 -26.15 -10.15 12.22
CA VAL A 338 -25.58 -10.04 13.59
C VAL A 338 -25.08 -8.63 13.87
N GLU A 339 -24.45 -7.97 12.88
CA GLU A 339 -24.00 -6.58 13.00
C GLU A 339 -25.17 -5.59 13.18
N GLU A 340 -26.29 -5.83 12.51
CA GLU A 340 -27.53 -5.06 12.69
C GLU A 340 -28.17 -5.36 14.06
N PHE A 341 -28.22 -6.64 14.46
CA PHE A 341 -28.79 -7.07 15.74
C PHE A 341 -28.03 -6.51 16.95
N ALA A 342 -26.70 -6.50 16.90
CA ALA A 342 -25.84 -6.03 17.99
C ALA A 342 -25.64 -4.50 17.99
N ASP A 343 -26.36 -3.77 17.15
CA ASP A 343 -26.23 -2.32 16.91
C ASP A 343 -24.75 -1.88 16.81
N THR A 344 -24.03 -2.57 15.94
CA THR A 344 -22.57 -2.45 15.91
C THR A 344 -22.11 -1.09 15.40
N ILE A 345 -21.01 -0.60 15.99
CA ILE A 345 -20.35 0.61 15.52
C ILE A 345 -18.84 0.42 15.40
N GLN A 346 -18.28 0.92 14.30
CA GLN A 346 -16.84 0.87 14.06
C GLN A 346 -16.10 1.78 15.04
N LEU A 347 -15.03 1.27 15.66
CA LEU A 347 -14.17 2.02 16.58
C LEU A 347 -13.69 3.35 15.94
N ARG A 348 -13.29 3.30 14.67
CA ARG A 348 -12.91 4.49 13.91
C ARG A 348 -14.02 5.54 13.87
N LYS A 349 -15.27 5.13 13.67
CA LYS A 349 -16.38 6.07 13.54
C LYS A 349 -16.56 6.87 14.84
N VAL A 350 -16.52 6.19 15.99
CA VAL A 350 -16.62 6.84 17.31
C VAL A 350 -15.53 7.89 17.48
N TRP A 351 -14.28 7.57 17.14
CA TRP A 351 -13.15 8.46 17.34
C TRP A 351 -13.01 9.57 16.29
N ASP A 352 -13.17 9.25 15.01
CA ASP A 352 -13.02 10.21 13.90
C ASP A 352 -14.17 11.25 13.92
N GLU A 353 -15.41 10.82 14.17
CA GLU A 353 -16.58 11.71 14.13
C GLU A 353 -16.84 12.44 15.45
N THR A 354 -16.49 11.84 16.61
CA THR A 354 -16.84 12.40 17.93
C THR A 354 -15.65 12.50 18.87
N GLY A 355 -14.92 11.41 19.14
CA GLY A 355 -13.89 11.37 20.19
C GLY A 355 -12.74 12.38 20.01
N GLN A 356 -12.11 12.44 18.83
CA GLN A 356 -11.03 13.41 18.58
C GLN A 356 -11.53 14.86 18.50
N PRO A 357 -12.62 15.18 17.76
CA PRO A 357 -13.21 16.52 17.81
C PRO A 357 -13.58 16.98 19.23
N LEU A 358 -14.06 16.07 20.07
CA LEU A 358 -14.40 16.35 21.46
C LEU A 358 -13.15 16.57 22.33
N ALA A 359 -12.07 15.80 22.11
CA ALA A 359 -10.77 16.03 22.76
C ALA A 359 -10.18 17.41 22.41
N GLN A 360 -10.35 17.84 21.15
CA GLN A 360 -9.96 19.17 20.70
C GLN A 360 -10.84 20.27 21.33
N ALA A 361 -12.16 20.05 21.45
CA ALA A 361 -13.07 20.97 22.13
C ALA A 361 -12.71 21.12 23.63
N TYR A 362 -12.39 20.00 24.30
CA TYR A 362 -11.88 19.99 25.66
C TYR A 362 -10.59 20.82 25.82
N ASP A 363 -9.58 20.58 24.96
CA ASP A 363 -8.33 21.36 24.99
C ASP A 363 -8.58 22.85 24.71
N CYS A 364 -9.48 23.19 23.78
CA CYS A 364 -9.87 24.57 23.50
C CYS A 364 -10.51 25.27 24.71
N ALA A 365 -11.48 24.62 25.36
CA ALA A 365 -12.15 25.15 26.55
C ALA A 365 -11.14 25.40 27.68
N ARG A 366 -10.23 24.43 27.93
CA ARG A 366 -9.17 24.59 28.94
C ARG A 366 -8.22 25.74 28.64
N ARG A 367 -7.76 25.87 27.39
CA ARG A 367 -6.89 26.99 26.98
C ARG A 367 -7.60 28.34 27.10
N ALA A 368 -8.91 28.38 26.92
CA ALA A 368 -9.73 29.57 27.10
C ALA A 368 -10.03 29.90 28.59
N GLY A 369 -9.78 28.95 29.50
CA GLY A 369 -10.12 29.09 30.91
C GLY A 369 -11.61 28.92 31.21
N ASP A 370 -12.35 28.25 30.33
CA ASP A 370 -13.76 27.91 30.53
C ASP A 370 -13.86 26.54 31.23
N GLU A 371 -13.85 26.57 32.57
CA GLU A 371 -13.84 25.37 33.40
C GLU A 371 -15.12 24.53 33.24
N ASP A 372 -16.29 25.18 33.12
CA ASP A 372 -17.59 24.50 32.97
C ASP A 372 -17.66 23.73 31.64
N ALA A 373 -17.24 24.36 30.53
CA ALA A 373 -17.22 23.70 29.23
C ALA A 373 -16.17 22.58 29.18
N ALA A 374 -14.99 22.78 29.79
CA ALA A 374 -13.96 21.75 29.89
C ALA A 374 -14.41 20.55 30.72
N GLU A 375 -15.12 20.78 31.84
CA GLU A 375 -15.69 19.71 32.66
C GLU A 375 -16.72 18.90 31.87
N ARG A 376 -17.65 19.58 31.17
CA ARG A 376 -18.66 18.91 30.34
C ARG A 376 -18.04 18.10 29.20
N ALA A 377 -17.13 18.70 28.43
CA ALA A 377 -16.45 17.99 27.35
C ALA A 377 -15.63 16.79 27.89
N GLY A 378 -14.98 16.97 29.04
CA GLY A 378 -14.25 15.91 29.73
C GLY A 378 -15.17 14.76 30.16
N GLY A 379 -16.35 15.05 30.71
CA GLY A 379 -17.35 14.03 31.07
C GLY A 379 -17.79 13.17 29.89
N LEU A 380 -18.02 13.79 28.73
CA LEU A 380 -18.36 13.08 27.49
C LEU A 380 -17.20 12.20 26.98
N LEU A 381 -15.94 12.63 27.12
CA LEU A 381 -14.78 11.79 26.79
C LEU A 381 -14.69 10.57 27.72
N LEU A 382 -14.99 10.76 29.01
CA LEU A 382 -14.98 9.67 29.98
C LEU A 382 -16.07 8.62 29.66
N ARG A 383 -17.23 9.00 29.11
CA ARG A 383 -18.25 8.04 28.62
C ARG A 383 -17.66 7.10 27.57
N ILE A 384 -16.97 7.65 26.57
CA ILE A 384 -16.31 6.85 25.51
C ILE A 384 -15.28 5.91 26.14
N LEU A 385 -14.38 6.43 26.98
CA LEU A 385 -13.28 5.64 27.55
C LEU A 385 -13.77 4.53 28.48
N ALA A 386 -14.79 4.81 29.31
CA ALA A 386 -15.40 3.82 30.19
C ALA A 386 -16.06 2.69 29.39
N HIS A 387 -16.79 3.03 28.33
CA HIS A 387 -17.43 2.04 27.46
C HIS A 387 -16.40 1.19 26.71
N LEU A 388 -15.33 1.81 26.18
CA LEU A 388 -14.26 1.07 25.51
C LEU A 388 -13.53 0.10 26.44
N ASP A 389 -13.18 0.52 27.65
CA ASP A 389 -12.56 -0.34 28.67
C ASP A 389 -13.45 -1.55 29.00
N ASP A 390 -14.74 -1.30 29.23
CA ASP A 390 -15.75 -2.33 29.50
C ASP A 390 -15.93 -3.31 28.33
N GLN A 391 -15.97 -2.80 27.10
CA GLN A 391 -16.04 -3.58 25.87
C GLN A 391 -14.75 -4.36 25.55
N GLY A 392 -13.70 -4.18 26.36
CA GLY A 392 -12.45 -4.92 26.29
C GLY A 392 -11.36 -4.28 25.45
N TRP A 393 -11.54 -3.04 24.99
CA TRP A 393 -10.48 -2.25 24.36
C TRP A 393 -9.53 -1.75 25.44
N ALA A 394 -8.78 -2.69 26.01
CA ALA A 394 -7.93 -2.52 27.17
C ALA A 394 -6.59 -3.24 26.97
N ALA A 395 -5.58 -2.84 27.75
CA ALA A 395 -4.29 -3.53 27.76
C ALA A 395 -4.45 -5.04 28.03
N GLY A 396 -3.71 -5.86 27.29
CA GLY A 396 -3.74 -7.32 27.42
C GLY A 396 -4.84 -8.03 26.63
N SER A 397 -5.75 -7.29 25.97
CA SER A 397 -6.87 -7.86 25.22
C SER A 397 -6.56 -7.98 23.73
N GLY A 398 -6.64 -9.18 23.17
CA GLY A 398 -6.47 -9.43 21.74
C GLY A 398 -7.71 -9.16 20.90
N GLN A 399 -8.86 -8.92 21.54
CA GLN A 399 -10.13 -8.68 20.85
C GLN A 399 -10.49 -9.78 19.83
N GLY A 400 -9.95 -10.99 19.98
CA GLY A 400 -10.02 -12.05 18.97
C GLY A 400 -9.11 -11.79 17.76
N SER A 401 -9.24 -10.62 17.13
CA SER A 401 -8.37 -10.18 16.04
C SER A 401 -8.09 -8.67 16.07
N LEU A 402 -6.82 -8.31 15.85
CA LEU A 402 -6.35 -6.93 15.66
C LEU A 402 -5.82 -6.69 14.23
N HIS A 403 -6.20 -7.55 13.29
CA HIS A 403 -5.74 -7.47 11.91
C HIS A 403 -6.19 -6.14 11.27
N HIS A 404 -5.21 -5.28 10.93
CA HIS A 404 -5.41 -3.91 10.42
C HIS A 404 -6.00 -2.89 11.42
N VAL A 405 -5.95 -3.16 12.73
CA VAL A 405 -6.52 -2.26 13.76
C VAL A 405 -5.94 -0.86 13.74
N GLY A 406 -4.73 -0.67 13.19
CA GLY A 406 -4.08 0.62 13.02
C GLY A 406 -4.83 1.62 12.14
N TYR A 407 -5.83 1.19 11.36
CA TYR A 407 -6.75 2.13 10.70
C TYR A 407 -7.87 2.62 11.62
N GLN A 408 -8.12 1.92 12.73
CA GLN A 408 -9.27 2.15 13.60
C GLN A 408 -8.97 3.06 14.79
N PHE A 409 -7.76 2.98 15.35
CA PHE A 409 -7.43 3.71 16.59
C PHE A 409 -6.64 5.02 16.37
N ARG A 410 -6.40 5.45 15.12
CA ARG A 410 -5.54 6.61 14.82
C ARG A 410 -6.00 7.89 15.53
N SER A 411 -7.29 8.20 15.47
CA SER A 411 -7.84 9.39 16.12
C SER A 411 -7.87 9.26 17.64
N TRP A 412 -7.99 8.04 18.18
CA TRP A 412 -7.82 7.80 19.62
C TRP A 412 -6.42 8.15 20.09
N VAL A 413 -5.39 7.61 19.43
CA VAL A 413 -4.01 7.85 19.88
C VAL A 413 -3.57 9.30 19.67
N LYS A 414 -4.07 9.97 18.62
CA LYS A 414 -3.87 11.41 18.39
C LYS A 414 -4.50 12.30 19.46
N SER A 415 -5.46 11.77 20.23
CA SER A 415 -6.14 12.50 21.29
C SER A 415 -5.44 12.37 22.65
N LEU A 416 -4.48 11.43 22.79
CA LEU A 416 -3.89 11.08 24.08
C LEU A 416 -3.30 12.29 24.82
N LEU A 417 -2.47 13.09 24.15
CA LEU A 417 -1.76 14.21 24.79
C LEU A 417 -2.70 15.36 25.15
N MET A 418 -3.71 15.63 24.32
CA MET A 418 -4.76 16.61 24.63
C MET A 418 -5.57 16.20 25.87
N MET A 419 -5.78 14.89 26.06
CA MET A 419 -6.49 14.34 27.22
C MET A 419 -5.60 14.17 28.46
N GLU A 420 -4.28 14.39 28.40
CA GLU A 420 -3.38 14.15 29.54
C GLU A 420 -3.85 14.85 30.85
N PRO A 421 -4.28 16.12 30.84
CA PRO A 421 -4.79 16.78 32.05
C PRO A 421 -6.01 16.06 32.64
N LEU A 422 -7.03 15.75 31.81
CA LEU A 422 -8.24 15.03 32.23
C LEU A 422 -7.88 13.67 32.83
N LEU A 423 -7.05 12.91 32.12
CA LEU A 423 -6.71 11.55 32.51
C LEU A 423 -5.87 11.53 33.78
N ARG A 424 -5.03 12.53 34.04
CA ARG A 424 -4.31 12.66 35.32
C ARG A 424 -5.24 13.08 36.45
N GLU A 425 -6.10 14.06 36.21
CA GLU A 425 -7.13 14.50 37.16
C GLU A 425 -8.07 13.35 37.55
N ARG A 426 -8.30 12.38 36.66
CA ARG A 426 -9.18 11.22 36.88
C ARG A 426 -8.46 9.91 37.19
N GLU A 427 -7.14 9.92 37.42
CA GLU A 427 -6.31 8.72 37.69
C GLU A 427 -6.35 7.64 36.58
N LEU A 428 -6.64 8.03 35.34
CA LEU A 428 -6.76 7.15 34.16
C LEU A 428 -5.55 7.19 33.22
N TRP A 429 -4.59 8.11 33.43
CA TRP A 429 -3.43 8.28 32.54
C TRP A 429 -2.65 6.98 32.32
N GLY A 430 -2.37 6.24 33.40
CA GLY A 430 -1.66 4.95 33.31
C GLY A 430 -2.47 3.87 32.58
N GLN A 431 -3.78 3.80 32.81
CA GLN A 431 -4.67 2.81 32.21
C GLN A 431 -4.83 3.07 30.70
N VAL A 432 -5.25 4.27 30.31
CA VAL A 432 -5.44 4.64 28.90
C VAL A 432 -4.11 4.60 28.14
N GLY A 433 -3.02 5.08 28.76
CA GLY A 433 -1.67 4.98 28.20
C GLY A 433 -1.26 3.53 27.94
N SER A 434 -1.49 2.62 28.89
CA SER A 434 -1.19 1.19 28.74
C SER A 434 -2.03 0.52 27.65
N THR A 435 -3.31 0.88 27.54
CA THR A 435 -4.20 0.39 26.47
C THR A 435 -3.68 0.79 25.10
N LEU A 436 -3.28 2.05 24.93
CA LEU A 436 -2.72 2.52 23.66
C LEU A 436 -1.31 1.95 23.41
N GLU A 437 -0.48 1.75 24.43
CA GLU A 437 0.81 1.05 24.30
C GLU A 437 0.61 -0.40 23.82
N TRP A 438 -0.43 -1.09 24.31
CA TRP A 438 -0.80 -2.44 23.89
C TRP A 438 -1.25 -2.47 22.42
N ILE A 439 -2.24 -1.65 22.06
CA ILE A 439 -2.80 -1.62 20.69
C ILE A 439 -1.74 -1.16 19.68
N ALA A 440 -0.94 -0.14 20.00
CA ALA A 440 0.15 0.33 19.14
C ALA A 440 1.31 -0.68 19.07
N GLY A 441 1.43 -1.57 20.07
CA GLY A 441 2.54 -2.49 20.23
C GLY A 441 3.85 -1.76 20.46
N THR A 442 3.90 -0.80 21.39
CA THR A 442 5.03 0.13 21.62
C THR A 442 6.37 -0.58 21.89
N GLY A 443 6.37 -1.79 22.47
CA GLY A 443 7.62 -2.53 22.65
C GLY A 443 8.32 -2.92 21.35
N ARG A 444 7.63 -2.88 20.20
CA ARG A 444 8.25 -3.07 18.86
C ARG A 444 9.39 -2.08 18.57
N LEU A 445 9.44 -0.94 19.28
CA LEU A 445 10.53 0.02 19.19
C LEU A 445 11.88 -0.58 19.61
N LEU A 446 11.89 -1.74 20.27
CA LEU A 446 13.10 -2.47 20.65
C LEU A 446 13.54 -3.49 19.58
N ASN A 447 12.82 -3.59 18.45
CA ASN A 447 13.25 -4.42 17.33
C ASN A 447 14.55 -3.86 16.72
N ASP A 448 15.58 -4.70 16.65
CA ASP A 448 16.88 -4.38 16.06
C ASP A 448 16.97 -4.75 14.56
N PHE A 449 15.85 -5.21 13.96
CA PHE A 449 15.72 -5.59 12.56
C PHE A 449 16.64 -6.74 12.12
N THR A 450 17.19 -7.50 13.07
CA THR A 450 17.93 -8.74 12.78
C THR A 450 16.99 -9.91 12.45
N ARG A 451 15.73 -9.83 12.91
CA ARG A 451 14.72 -10.86 12.65
C ARG A 451 14.04 -10.58 11.31
N LYS A 452 13.90 -11.65 10.51
CA LYS A 452 13.21 -11.67 9.21
C LYS A 452 11.83 -10.97 9.23
N ARG A 453 11.10 -11.06 10.34
CA ARG A 453 9.74 -10.53 10.51
C ARG A 453 9.67 -9.01 10.68
N ASP A 454 10.75 -8.37 11.14
CA ASP A 454 10.72 -6.96 11.55
C ASP A 454 10.50 -6.02 10.37
N ARG A 455 10.79 -6.47 9.14
CA ARG A 455 10.52 -5.78 7.87
C ARG A 455 9.16 -6.13 7.24
N SER A 456 8.47 -7.15 7.76
CA SER A 456 7.18 -7.58 7.22
C SER A 456 6.12 -6.53 7.50
N GLY A 457 5.34 -6.16 6.48
CA GLY A 457 4.28 -5.16 6.64
C GLY A 457 4.80 -3.75 6.97
N MET A 458 6.08 -3.44 6.76
CA MET A 458 6.67 -2.18 7.21
C MET A 458 5.93 -0.94 6.69
N ALA A 459 5.49 -0.94 5.43
CA ALA A 459 4.71 0.17 4.86
C ALA A 459 3.40 0.44 5.62
N ASP A 460 2.72 -0.62 6.08
CA ASP A 460 1.52 -0.51 6.91
C ASP A 460 1.88 0.05 8.28
N VAL A 461 2.98 -0.41 8.88
CA VAL A 461 3.47 0.13 10.15
C VAL A 461 3.79 1.62 10.05
N MET A 462 4.48 2.01 8.98
CA MET A 462 4.78 3.40 8.66
C MET A 462 3.51 4.26 8.58
N ASN A 463 2.51 3.79 7.83
CA ASN A 463 1.25 4.52 7.61
C ASN A 463 0.39 4.62 8.88
N THR A 464 0.27 3.52 9.62
CA THR A 464 -0.81 3.33 10.60
C THR A 464 -0.37 3.45 12.06
N TYR A 465 0.91 3.18 12.36
CA TYR A 465 1.39 3.09 13.74
C TYR A 465 2.39 4.15 14.13
N THR A 466 3.17 4.73 13.21
CA THR A 466 4.29 5.62 13.56
C THR A 466 3.87 6.76 14.50
N GLU A 467 2.73 7.40 14.24
CA GLU A 467 2.20 8.44 15.10
C GLU A 467 1.77 7.92 16.47
N GLY A 468 1.18 6.72 16.53
CA GLY A 468 0.85 6.07 17.79
C GLY A 468 2.08 5.65 18.60
N LEU A 469 3.14 5.18 17.93
CA LEU A 469 4.41 4.82 18.54
C LEU A 469 5.10 6.04 19.14
N LEU A 470 5.12 7.19 18.45
CA LEU A 470 5.66 8.42 19.04
C LEU A 470 4.79 8.91 20.19
N SER A 471 3.46 8.95 20.02
CA SER A 471 2.53 9.44 21.06
C SER A 471 2.63 8.62 22.35
N THR A 472 2.73 7.29 22.23
CA THR A 472 2.86 6.39 23.39
C THR A 472 4.24 6.46 24.06
N CYS A 473 5.27 7.05 23.44
CA CYS A 473 6.51 7.36 24.14
C CYS A 473 6.30 8.29 25.34
N PHE A 474 5.20 9.06 25.35
CA PHE A 474 4.86 10.00 26.42
C PHE A 474 3.95 9.42 27.50
N ALA A 475 3.40 8.21 27.31
CA ALA A 475 2.54 7.52 28.29
C ALA A 475 3.15 7.36 29.69
N PRO A 476 4.48 7.17 29.87
CA PRO A 476 5.08 7.08 31.21
C PRO A 476 4.95 8.34 32.07
N GLY A 477 5.05 8.13 33.39
CA GLY A 477 4.93 9.21 34.37
C GLY A 477 6.16 10.11 34.51
N SER A 478 7.36 9.57 34.30
CA SER A 478 8.62 10.31 34.44
C SER A 478 9.23 10.70 33.09
N TRP A 479 10.00 11.80 33.06
CA TRP A 479 10.69 12.22 31.84
C TRP A 479 11.82 11.26 31.45
N GLU A 480 12.44 10.60 32.42
CA GLU A 480 13.50 9.61 32.19
C GLU A 480 12.97 8.39 31.42
N GLU A 481 11.79 7.89 31.76
CA GLU A 481 11.15 6.78 31.04
C GLU A 481 10.67 7.20 29.64
N ARG A 482 10.22 8.46 29.48
CA ARG A 482 9.87 9.04 28.18
C ARG A 482 11.09 9.14 27.27
N VAL A 483 12.23 9.63 27.80
CA VAL A 483 13.50 9.70 27.06
C VAL A 483 13.96 8.29 26.64
N GLY A 484 13.88 7.29 27.52
CA GLY A 484 14.26 5.92 27.16
C GLY A 484 13.42 5.35 25.99
N ARG A 485 12.12 5.65 25.96
CA ARG A 485 11.25 5.30 24.82
C ARG A 485 11.59 6.09 23.56
N LEU A 486 11.88 7.39 23.67
CA LEU A 486 12.28 8.22 22.53
C LEU A 486 13.64 7.80 21.93
N ARG A 487 14.59 7.32 22.75
CA ARG A 487 15.84 6.71 22.26
C ARG A 487 15.56 5.45 21.45
N ALA A 488 14.67 4.58 21.95
CA ALA A 488 14.23 3.39 21.20
C ALA A 488 13.47 3.77 19.93
N PHE A 489 12.59 4.79 19.99
CA PHE A 489 11.90 5.34 18.83
C PHE A 489 12.90 5.81 17.76
N LYS A 490 13.90 6.60 18.15
CA LYS A 490 14.99 7.02 17.25
C LYS A 490 15.65 5.81 16.58
N SER A 491 16.12 4.84 17.38
CA SER A 491 16.81 3.67 16.85
C SER A 491 15.93 2.87 15.89
N TRP A 492 14.69 2.60 16.27
CA TRP A 492 13.73 1.92 15.41
C TRP A 492 13.46 2.70 14.11
N ASN A 493 13.27 4.02 14.20
CA ASN A 493 12.98 4.87 13.05
C ASN A 493 14.17 4.96 12.08
N ASP A 494 15.41 4.99 12.59
CA ASP A 494 16.62 4.90 11.77
C ASP A 494 16.67 3.57 10.99
N HIS A 495 16.24 2.46 11.60
CA HIS A 495 16.12 1.19 10.88
C HIS A 495 14.98 1.17 9.87
N VAL A 496 13.82 1.79 10.17
CA VAL A 496 12.72 1.96 9.19
C VAL A 496 13.27 2.62 7.92
N PHE A 497 14.01 3.71 8.07
CA PHE A 497 14.65 4.46 6.99
C PHE A 497 16.07 3.94 6.66
N SER A 498 16.18 2.63 6.45
CA SER A 498 17.37 2.01 5.87
C SER A 498 16.99 1.00 4.79
N TYR A 499 17.96 0.63 3.95
CA TYR A 499 17.70 -0.27 2.84
C TYR A 499 17.48 -1.71 3.31
N SER A 500 16.39 -2.29 2.85
CA SER A 500 16.01 -3.68 3.11
C SER A 500 16.51 -4.61 2.01
N HIS A 501 16.96 -5.80 2.39
CA HIS A 501 17.47 -6.81 1.45
C HIS A 501 16.35 -7.47 0.63
N GLY A 502 16.72 -8.00 -0.54
CA GLY A 502 15.85 -8.82 -1.40
C GLY A 502 14.50 -8.18 -1.66
N THR A 503 13.44 -8.97 -1.49
CA THR A 503 12.05 -8.52 -1.63
C THR A 503 11.36 -8.25 -0.29
N ASN A 504 12.11 -8.15 0.82
CA ASN A 504 11.55 -7.74 2.10
C ASN A 504 10.95 -6.33 2.04
N GLY A 505 10.03 -6.05 2.96
CA GLY A 505 9.38 -4.76 3.06
C GLY A 505 10.34 -3.63 3.46
N GLY A 506 10.01 -2.41 3.04
CA GLY A 506 10.81 -1.20 3.27
C GLY A 506 11.55 -0.71 2.03
N PHE A 507 12.45 0.25 2.22
CA PHE A 507 13.12 0.95 1.13
C PHE A 507 14.18 0.10 0.43
N LYS A 508 14.44 0.41 -0.84
CA LYS A 508 15.50 -0.14 -1.69
C LYS A 508 16.45 0.97 -2.14
N PRO A 509 17.70 0.63 -2.56
CA PRO A 509 18.70 1.61 -2.94
C PRO A 509 18.32 2.59 -4.08
N ASP A 510 17.33 2.26 -4.91
CA ASP A 510 16.82 3.13 -5.98
C ASP A 510 15.61 3.99 -5.54
N GLY A 511 15.28 3.97 -4.24
CA GLY A 511 14.15 4.69 -3.65
C GLY A 511 12.83 3.91 -3.67
N SER A 512 12.78 2.75 -4.34
CA SER A 512 11.59 1.90 -4.35
C SER A 512 11.23 1.48 -2.93
N LEU A 513 9.93 1.42 -2.62
CA LEU A 513 9.44 0.90 -1.35
C LEU A 513 8.64 -0.38 -1.57
N TYR A 514 9.00 -1.40 -0.81
CA TYR A 514 8.43 -2.73 -0.95
C TYR A 514 7.34 -3.02 0.08
N HIS A 515 6.24 -3.57 -0.43
CA HIS A 515 5.14 -4.15 0.34
C HIS A 515 4.56 -5.30 -0.50
N HIS A 516 3.98 -6.33 0.13
CA HIS A 516 3.57 -7.56 -0.57
C HIS A 516 4.69 -8.18 -1.44
N VAL A 517 5.91 -8.25 -0.87
CA VAL A 517 7.11 -8.84 -1.50
C VAL A 517 7.44 -8.31 -2.90
N GLY A 518 7.07 -7.06 -3.20
CA GLY A 518 7.42 -6.37 -4.44
C GLY A 518 7.31 -4.85 -4.31
N PRO A 519 7.70 -4.10 -5.36
CA PRO A 519 7.59 -2.64 -5.39
C PRO A 519 6.11 -2.22 -5.37
N TYR A 520 5.73 -1.38 -4.40
CA TYR A 520 4.33 -0.97 -4.26
C TYR A 520 4.20 0.52 -3.92
N PRO A 521 4.12 1.39 -4.95
CA PRO A 521 4.05 2.84 -4.79
C PRO A 521 2.91 3.34 -3.90
N LEU A 522 1.69 2.78 -3.97
CA LEU A 522 0.58 3.22 -3.10
C LEU A 522 0.84 3.00 -1.61
N TYR A 523 1.35 1.82 -1.24
CA TYR A 523 1.75 1.57 0.14
C TYR A 523 2.97 2.42 0.54
N GLY A 524 3.89 2.68 -0.39
CA GLY A 524 5.02 3.57 -0.15
C GLY A 524 4.61 5.01 0.11
N ARG A 525 3.68 5.53 -0.69
CA ARG A 525 3.02 6.82 -0.50
C ARG A 525 2.37 6.89 0.88
N ASP A 526 1.49 5.95 1.19
CA ASP A 526 0.75 5.96 2.45
C ASP A 526 1.67 5.80 3.66
N GLY A 527 2.75 5.01 3.54
CA GLY A 527 3.81 4.92 4.54
C GLY A 527 4.48 6.27 4.80
N LEU A 528 4.89 6.97 3.74
CA LEU A 528 5.51 8.29 3.83
C LEU A 528 4.56 9.36 4.38
N VAL A 529 3.25 9.27 4.11
CA VAL A 529 2.22 10.12 4.73
C VAL A 529 2.22 9.94 6.25
N GLY A 530 2.24 8.70 6.73
CA GLY A 530 2.21 8.41 8.17
C GLY A 530 3.51 8.76 8.91
N THR A 531 4.67 8.66 8.25
CA THR A 531 5.98 8.85 8.91
C THR A 531 6.53 10.26 8.83
N THR A 532 6.31 10.98 7.73
CA THR A 532 6.95 12.29 7.50
C THR A 532 6.61 13.33 8.58
N PRO A 533 5.33 13.48 9.00
CA PRO A 533 4.99 14.39 10.10
C PRO A 533 5.74 14.07 11.40
N VAL A 534 5.84 12.77 11.72
CA VAL A 534 6.52 12.30 12.92
C VAL A 534 8.03 12.55 12.86
N ALA A 535 8.65 12.37 11.69
CA ALA A 535 10.05 12.70 11.46
C ALA A 535 10.34 14.20 11.65
N THR A 536 9.40 15.07 11.27
CA THR A 536 9.52 16.52 11.50
C THR A 536 9.32 16.91 12.96
N ASP A 537 8.48 16.18 13.73
CA ASP A 537 8.28 16.46 15.16
C ASP A 537 9.59 16.29 15.96
N VAL A 538 10.38 15.26 15.62
CA VAL A 538 11.67 14.95 16.28
C VAL A 538 12.88 15.67 15.69
N ALA A 539 12.72 16.38 14.56
CA ALA A 539 13.84 17.01 13.86
C ALA A 539 14.58 18.05 14.73
N GLY A 540 15.91 18.07 14.65
CA GLY A 540 16.76 18.97 15.43
C GLY A 540 16.81 18.69 16.94
N THR A 541 16.40 17.50 17.37
CA THR A 541 16.51 17.02 18.76
C THR A 541 17.45 15.81 18.84
N ALA A 542 17.81 15.35 20.04
CA ALA A 542 18.54 14.11 20.27
C ALA A 542 17.85 12.85 19.70
N PHE A 543 16.56 12.94 19.33
CA PHE A 543 15.75 11.85 18.81
C PHE A 543 15.53 11.93 17.28
N ALA A 544 16.18 12.89 16.60
CA ALA A 544 16.10 13.03 15.15
C ALA A 544 16.71 11.83 14.41
N LEU A 545 16.26 11.63 13.16
CA LEU A 545 16.85 10.64 12.25
C LEU A 545 18.34 10.90 12.03
N ASP A 546 19.12 9.84 11.88
CA ASP A 546 20.51 9.93 11.44
C ASP A 546 20.61 10.44 10.00
N PRO A 547 21.73 11.07 9.58
CA PRO A 547 21.86 11.63 8.23
C PRO A 547 21.57 10.64 7.10
N SER A 548 21.96 9.36 7.24
CA SER A 548 21.63 8.34 6.24
C SER A 548 20.14 8.03 6.18
N ALA A 549 19.45 8.04 7.32
CA ALA A 549 18.02 7.81 7.39
C ALA A 549 17.22 9.01 6.84
N GLN A 550 17.70 10.24 7.08
CA GLN A 550 17.14 11.45 6.46
C GLN A 550 17.23 11.37 4.93
N GLU A 551 18.36 10.90 4.40
CA GLU A 551 18.54 10.73 2.95
C GLU A 551 17.55 9.69 2.38
N VAL A 552 17.37 8.54 3.06
CA VAL A 552 16.40 7.52 2.62
C VAL A 552 14.97 8.07 2.62
N LEU A 553 14.59 8.86 3.62
CA LEU A 553 13.27 9.52 3.66
C LEU A 553 13.09 10.47 2.46
N LYS A 554 14.07 11.35 2.22
CA LYS A 554 14.05 12.29 1.08
C LYS A 554 14.00 11.57 -0.26
N GLN A 555 14.85 10.54 -0.43
CA GLN A 555 14.86 9.70 -1.62
C GLN A 555 13.51 9.00 -1.82
N GLY A 556 12.86 8.55 -0.74
CA GLY A 556 11.52 7.98 -0.79
C GLY A 556 10.47 8.96 -1.33
N LEU A 557 10.47 10.21 -0.84
CA LEU A 557 9.58 11.27 -1.34
C LEU A 557 9.85 11.58 -2.82
N HIS A 558 11.12 11.75 -3.19
CA HIS A 558 11.53 12.04 -4.57
C HIS A 558 11.23 10.88 -5.52
N HIS A 559 11.37 9.63 -5.07
CA HIS A 559 11.03 8.45 -5.85
C HIS A 559 9.54 8.43 -6.22
N GLN A 560 8.66 8.78 -5.28
CA GLN A 560 7.23 8.90 -5.56
C GLN A 560 6.97 10.01 -6.60
N LEU A 561 7.64 11.15 -6.46
CA LEU A 561 7.52 12.29 -7.37
C LEU A 561 7.90 11.90 -8.81
N ILE A 562 9.03 11.21 -9.01
CA ILE A 562 9.47 10.84 -10.36
C ILE A 562 8.59 9.76 -11.01
N LEU A 563 7.97 8.88 -10.22
CA LEU A 563 7.06 7.84 -10.72
C LEU A 563 5.71 8.41 -11.16
N ALA A 564 5.20 9.45 -10.50
CA ALA A 564 3.97 10.13 -10.90
C ALA A 564 4.24 11.13 -12.03
N ASN A 565 3.22 11.56 -12.76
CA ASN A 565 3.29 12.79 -13.54
C ASN A 565 2.34 13.83 -12.97
N VAL A 566 2.91 14.89 -12.39
CA VAL A 566 2.27 15.81 -11.45
C VAL A 566 1.62 15.05 -10.27
N LEU A 567 0.46 14.45 -10.47
CA LEU A 567 -0.30 13.77 -9.43
C LEU A 567 -0.49 12.27 -9.69
N ASP A 568 -0.75 11.80 -10.92
CA ASP A 568 -1.14 10.40 -11.15
C ASP A 568 0.04 9.45 -11.36
N TYR A 569 -0.11 8.21 -10.88
CA TYR A 569 0.80 7.11 -11.22
C TYR A 569 0.37 6.43 -12.52
N PRO A 570 1.32 5.92 -13.33
CA PRO A 570 1.01 4.98 -14.40
C PRO A 570 0.25 3.77 -13.85
N LEU A 571 -0.73 3.25 -14.60
CA LEU A 571 -1.51 2.06 -14.22
C LEU A 571 -0.62 0.89 -13.76
N SER A 572 0.48 0.64 -14.47
CA SER A 572 1.46 -0.41 -14.16
C SER A 572 2.09 -0.29 -12.76
N GLN A 573 2.06 0.90 -12.14
CA GLN A 573 2.62 1.22 -10.82
C GLN A 573 1.57 1.19 -9.69
N THR A 574 0.30 0.89 -9.97
CA THR A 574 -0.78 0.95 -8.97
C THR A 574 -1.09 -0.39 -8.28
N GLY A 575 -0.25 -1.41 -8.51
CA GLY A 575 -0.44 -2.76 -7.96
C GLY A 575 -1.82 -3.31 -8.32
N ARG A 576 -2.60 -3.73 -7.33
CA ARG A 576 -3.96 -4.26 -7.55
C ARG A 576 -5.05 -3.19 -7.80
N GLN A 577 -4.72 -1.90 -7.77
CA GLN A 577 -5.68 -0.80 -7.81
C GLN A 577 -5.65 -0.05 -9.16
N GLN A 578 -5.99 -0.75 -10.24
CA GLN A 578 -5.89 -0.25 -11.63
C GLN A 578 -6.91 0.86 -12.01
N THR A 579 -7.33 1.74 -11.10
CA THR A 579 -8.47 2.67 -11.31
C THR A 579 -8.19 3.84 -12.26
N GLY A 580 -6.92 4.20 -12.47
CA GLY A 580 -6.54 5.39 -13.25
C GLY A 580 -6.72 6.71 -12.48
N THR A 581 -6.89 6.66 -11.16
CA THR A 581 -7.12 7.84 -10.30
C THR A 581 -6.20 7.87 -9.07
N ASN A 582 -5.17 7.03 -9.09
CA ASN A 582 -4.28 6.84 -7.95
C ASN A 582 -2.98 7.60 -8.19
N GLY A 583 -2.53 8.32 -7.17
CA GLY A 583 -1.45 9.28 -7.35
C GLY A 583 -0.75 9.71 -6.07
N ILE A 584 0.15 10.69 -6.21
CA ILE A 584 1.02 11.26 -5.17
C ILE A 584 0.36 12.37 -4.35
N ALA A 585 -0.87 12.81 -4.66
CA ALA A 585 -1.52 13.97 -4.00
C ALA A 585 -1.45 13.95 -2.45
N ALA A 586 -1.50 12.77 -1.82
CA ALA A 586 -1.36 12.65 -0.37
C ALA A 586 0.02 13.08 0.18
N LEU A 587 1.06 13.16 -0.65
CA LEU A 587 2.41 13.63 -0.27
C LEU A 587 2.61 15.14 -0.36
N ILE A 588 1.62 15.92 -0.83
CA ILE A 588 1.73 17.38 -0.85
C ILE A 588 2.03 17.90 0.57
N GLU A 589 1.31 17.41 1.58
CA GLU A 589 1.55 17.79 2.97
C GLU A 589 2.94 17.33 3.47
N PRO A 590 3.37 16.07 3.28
CA PRO A 590 4.76 15.66 3.52
C PRO A 590 5.83 16.59 2.95
N PHE A 591 5.72 17.03 1.68
CA PHE A 591 6.65 18.00 1.09
C PHE A 591 6.59 19.38 1.77
N ALA A 592 5.40 19.87 2.10
CA ALA A 592 5.24 21.11 2.87
C ALA A 592 5.93 21.02 4.24
N ARG A 593 5.75 19.89 4.94
CA ARG A 593 6.31 19.68 6.28
C ARG A 593 7.83 19.61 6.27
N THR A 594 8.43 18.88 5.33
CA THR A 594 9.90 18.85 5.18
C THR A 594 10.45 20.18 4.66
N GLY A 595 9.68 20.95 3.90
CA GLY A 595 10.00 22.33 3.52
C GLY A 595 10.00 23.29 4.71
N LEU A 596 8.99 23.20 5.59
CA LEU A 596 8.86 24.01 6.80
C LEU A 596 9.91 23.66 7.85
N THR A 597 10.22 22.37 8.00
CA THR A 597 11.11 21.83 9.05
C THR A 597 12.20 20.99 8.42
N ARG A 598 13.42 21.51 8.45
CA ARG A 598 14.60 20.77 7.99
C ARG A 598 14.87 19.56 8.88
N LEU A 599 15.00 18.38 8.27
CA LEU A 599 15.26 17.13 8.98
C LEU A 599 16.60 17.12 9.74
N ASP A 600 17.59 17.86 9.24
CA ASP A 600 18.89 18.04 9.89
C ASP A 600 18.87 18.99 11.09
N GLY A 601 17.72 19.64 11.35
CA GLY A 601 17.54 20.60 12.44
C GLY A 601 18.19 21.96 12.22
N ALA A 602 18.76 22.23 11.04
CA ALA A 602 19.31 23.55 10.76
C ALA A 602 18.19 24.61 10.69
N PRO A 603 18.46 25.89 10.99
CA PRO A 603 17.45 26.94 10.95
C PRO A 603 17.02 27.25 9.51
N GLY A 604 15.75 27.66 9.33
CA GLY A 604 15.19 28.05 8.05
C GLY A 604 14.47 26.91 7.31
N TYR A 605 14.08 27.17 6.06
CA TYR A 605 13.36 26.22 5.22
C TYR A 605 14.29 25.23 4.51
N ASP A 606 13.76 24.07 4.15
CA ASP A 606 14.35 23.23 3.11
C ASP A 606 13.82 23.71 1.75
N GLU A 607 14.60 24.56 1.08
CA GLU A 607 14.17 25.25 -0.16
C GLU A 607 13.78 24.26 -1.28
N GLU A 608 14.43 23.10 -1.37
CA GLU A 608 14.10 22.08 -2.36
C GLU A 608 12.72 21.48 -2.09
N GLN A 609 12.48 21.05 -0.85
CA GLN A 609 11.18 20.46 -0.48
C GLN A 609 10.05 21.50 -0.55
N ALA A 610 10.33 22.75 -0.17
CA ALA A 610 9.39 23.85 -0.28
C ALA A 610 9.03 24.17 -1.75
N ALA A 611 10.01 24.22 -2.65
CA ALA A 611 9.80 24.43 -4.08
C ALA A 611 8.99 23.28 -4.70
N LEU A 612 9.25 22.03 -4.29
CA LEU A 612 8.49 20.85 -4.73
C LEU A 612 7.06 20.85 -4.20
N PHE A 613 6.83 21.29 -2.96
CA PHE A 613 5.48 21.51 -2.45
C PHE A 613 4.71 22.50 -3.32
N LEU A 614 5.31 23.63 -3.68
CA LEU A 614 4.68 24.64 -4.53
C LEU A 614 4.30 24.05 -5.90
N TYR A 615 5.19 23.23 -6.49
CA TYR A 615 4.95 22.56 -7.78
C TYR A 615 3.78 21.55 -7.74
N LEU A 616 3.58 20.89 -6.60
CA LEU A 616 2.55 19.86 -6.43
C LEU A 616 1.17 20.42 -6.02
N LEU A 617 1.05 21.72 -5.78
CA LEU A 617 -0.22 22.32 -5.37
C LEU A 617 -1.24 22.32 -6.50
N PRO A 618 -2.50 21.85 -6.25
CA PRO A 618 -3.57 21.85 -7.23
C PRO A 618 -3.70 23.18 -7.99
N PRO A 619 -4.13 23.18 -9.27
CA PRO A 619 -4.11 24.39 -10.08
C PRO A 619 -5.20 25.36 -9.63
N ASP A 620 -6.35 24.84 -9.17
CA ASP A 620 -7.42 25.61 -8.54
C ASP A 620 -7.11 25.80 -7.04
N PRO A 621 -6.89 27.04 -6.57
CA PRO A 621 -6.73 27.32 -5.15
C PRO A 621 -7.93 26.94 -4.28
N ALA A 622 -9.12 26.74 -4.88
CA ALA A 622 -10.29 26.24 -4.16
C ALA A 622 -10.11 24.81 -3.63
N ASP A 623 -9.19 24.04 -4.23
CA ASP A 623 -8.86 22.68 -3.81
C ASP A 623 -7.80 22.63 -2.70
N TRP A 624 -7.25 23.78 -2.29
CA TRP A 624 -6.23 23.83 -1.26
C TRP A 624 -6.82 23.74 0.15
N SER A 625 -6.15 22.98 1.02
CA SER A 625 -6.43 23.04 2.46
C SER A 625 -5.96 24.37 3.07
N ALA A 626 -6.45 24.70 4.26
CA ALA A 626 -5.98 25.86 5.01
C ALA A 626 -4.47 25.79 5.28
N PHE A 627 -3.96 24.60 5.65
CA PHE A 627 -2.54 24.35 5.86
C PHE A 627 -1.72 24.60 4.58
N GLN A 628 -2.20 24.14 3.42
CA GLN A 628 -1.54 24.38 2.13
C GLN A 628 -1.50 25.87 1.78
N THR A 629 -2.63 26.58 1.98
CA THR A 629 -2.74 28.01 1.71
C THR A 629 -1.74 28.83 2.55
N GLU A 630 -1.69 28.56 3.85
CA GLU A 630 -0.78 29.23 4.78
C GLU A 630 0.68 28.92 4.46
N THR A 631 1.01 27.63 4.27
CA THR A 631 2.38 27.18 3.97
C THR A 631 2.90 27.79 2.67
N ARG A 632 2.05 27.84 1.63
CA ARG A 632 2.38 28.51 0.38
C ARG A 632 2.72 29.98 0.60
N GLN A 633 1.92 30.71 1.38
CA GLN A 633 2.19 32.11 1.66
C GLN A 633 3.54 32.29 2.36
N LEU A 634 3.85 31.45 3.35
CA LEU A 634 5.14 31.49 4.07
C LEU A 634 6.34 31.31 3.12
N PHE A 635 6.26 30.37 2.18
CA PHE A 635 7.35 30.14 1.23
C PHE A 635 7.51 31.27 0.22
N LEU A 636 6.42 31.83 -0.29
CA LEU A 636 6.48 32.96 -1.22
C LEU A 636 6.99 34.24 -0.54
N GLU A 637 6.61 34.50 0.71
CA GLU A 637 7.15 35.62 1.49
C GLU A 637 8.65 35.47 1.75
N ALA A 638 9.15 34.24 1.80
CA ALA A 638 10.57 33.92 1.91
C ALA A 638 11.33 33.97 0.58
N GLY A 639 10.64 34.21 -0.54
CA GLY A 639 11.24 34.28 -1.88
C GLY A 639 11.57 32.92 -2.49
N ILE A 640 10.96 31.84 -2.00
CA ILE A 640 11.09 30.50 -2.59
C ILE A 640 10.18 30.43 -3.82
N GLU A 641 10.75 30.03 -4.94
CA GLU A 641 10.04 29.86 -6.21
C GLU A 641 9.61 28.39 -6.39
N GLU A 642 8.57 28.20 -7.19
CA GLU A 642 8.10 26.87 -7.59
C GLU A 642 9.21 26.09 -8.28
N ALA A 643 9.34 24.79 -7.97
CA ALA A 643 10.29 23.93 -8.66
C ALA A 643 9.92 23.75 -10.13
N SER A 644 10.90 23.74 -11.02
CA SER A 644 10.69 23.26 -12.38
C SER A 644 10.26 21.78 -12.37
N PRO A 645 9.45 21.34 -13.37
CA PRO A 645 9.10 19.93 -13.50
C PRO A 645 10.35 19.02 -13.48
N PRO A 646 10.27 17.80 -12.91
CA PRO A 646 11.38 16.87 -12.94
C PRO A 646 11.74 16.50 -14.39
N ASN A 647 12.97 16.80 -14.82
CA ASN A 647 13.50 16.47 -16.14
C ASN A 647 14.63 15.45 -16.01
N GLY A 648 14.63 14.39 -16.81
CA GLY A 648 15.71 13.41 -16.73
C GLY A 648 15.41 12.03 -17.28
N TYR A 649 16.28 11.09 -16.91
CA TYR A 649 16.28 9.68 -17.30
C TYR A 649 16.52 8.85 -16.04
N TRP A 650 15.66 7.88 -15.74
CA TRP A 650 15.83 7.04 -14.56
C TRP A 650 15.62 5.57 -14.89
N ALA A 651 16.52 4.74 -14.35
CA ALA A 651 16.37 3.31 -14.25
C ALA A 651 16.10 2.94 -12.79
N LEU A 652 15.03 2.19 -12.54
CA LEU A 652 14.58 1.77 -11.23
C LEU A 652 14.55 0.23 -11.19
N PRO A 653 15.70 -0.43 -10.93
CA PRO A 653 15.81 -1.88 -11.04
C PRO A 653 14.92 -2.63 -10.05
N TYR A 654 14.76 -2.12 -8.83
CA TYR A 654 13.86 -2.71 -7.85
C TYR A 654 12.38 -2.43 -8.15
N ALA A 655 12.08 -1.52 -9.07
CA ALA A 655 10.76 -1.37 -9.66
C ALA A 655 10.67 -2.01 -11.05
N SER A 656 11.71 -2.66 -11.59
CA SER A 656 11.74 -3.15 -12.97
C SER A 656 11.21 -2.12 -13.99
N THR A 657 11.57 -0.84 -13.80
CA THR A 657 10.94 0.30 -14.47
C THR A 657 11.99 1.25 -15.04
N GLY A 658 11.86 1.61 -16.31
CA GLY A 658 12.58 2.74 -16.90
C GLY A 658 11.65 3.91 -17.18
N LEU A 659 12.11 5.14 -16.95
CA LEU A 659 11.30 6.33 -17.19
C LEU A 659 12.11 7.52 -17.73
N ARG A 660 11.44 8.36 -18.50
CA ARG A 660 11.92 9.61 -19.07
C ARG A 660 10.88 10.69 -18.83
N ARG A 661 11.32 11.86 -18.37
CA ARG A 661 10.47 13.04 -18.19
C ARG A 661 11.12 14.26 -18.80
N GLU A 662 10.30 15.12 -19.40
CA GLU A 662 10.71 16.42 -19.92
C GLU A 662 9.51 17.37 -19.88
N GLY A 663 9.65 18.52 -19.20
CA GLY A 663 8.57 19.46 -18.97
C GLY A 663 7.36 18.78 -18.32
N SER A 664 6.20 18.94 -18.96
CA SER A 664 4.92 18.39 -18.50
C SER A 664 4.70 16.92 -18.86
N TRP A 665 5.50 16.32 -19.76
CA TRP A 665 5.26 14.95 -20.22
C TRP A 665 6.22 13.92 -19.59
N SER A 666 5.75 12.68 -19.55
CA SER A 666 6.57 11.54 -19.14
C SER A 666 6.27 10.28 -19.94
N VAL A 667 7.27 9.41 -20.05
CA VAL A 667 7.11 8.04 -20.53
C VAL A 667 7.69 7.08 -19.52
N THR A 668 6.92 6.06 -19.18
CA THR A 668 7.31 4.99 -18.26
C THR A 668 7.10 3.64 -18.92
N MET A 669 8.09 2.75 -18.85
CA MET A 669 7.94 1.36 -19.25
C MET A 669 8.19 0.43 -18.06
N ARG A 670 7.21 -0.44 -17.77
CA ARG A 670 7.25 -1.40 -16.67
C ARG A 670 7.38 -2.84 -17.18
N THR A 671 8.32 -3.58 -16.62
CA THR A 671 8.53 -5.01 -16.85
C THR A 671 8.38 -5.80 -15.55
N HIS A 672 8.67 -7.10 -15.61
CA HIS A 672 8.76 -8.00 -14.45
C HIS A 672 9.85 -9.05 -14.71
N ASN A 673 10.20 -9.81 -13.67
CA ASN A 673 11.22 -10.87 -13.74
C ASN A 673 10.93 -11.94 -12.65
N ARG A 674 11.85 -12.86 -12.44
CA ARG A 674 11.72 -13.96 -11.47
C ARG A 674 11.59 -13.55 -10.00
N TYR A 675 11.84 -12.29 -9.65
CA TYR A 675 11.72 -11.78 -8.28
C TYR A 675 10.55 -10.82 -8.11
N ILE A 676 10.31 -9.99 -9.12
CA ILE A 676 9.27 -8.96 -9.12
C ILE A 676 8.08 -9.54 -9.87
N TRP A 677 6.99 -9.78 -9.15
CA TRP A 677 5.78 -10.38 -9.70
C TRP A 677 5.22 -9.60 -10.89
N ALA A 678 4.59 -10.33 -11.81
CA ALA A 678 3.97 -9.77 -13.01
C ALA A 678 2.71 -8.97 -12.70
N THR A 679 1.90 -9.44 -11.76
CA THR A 679 0.68 -8.76 -11.30
C THR A 679 0.28 -9.22 -9.90
N GLU A 680 -0.42 -8.35 -9.18
CA GLU A 680 -1.11 -8.66 -7.92
C GLU A 680 -2.62 -8.65 -8.16
N ILE A 681 -3.26 -9.80 -7.95
CA ILE A 681 -4.70 -9.98 -8.16
C ILE A 681 -5.34 -10.54 -6.88
N TYR A 682 -6.43 -9.90 -6.45
CA TYR A 682 -7.22 -10.31 -5.28
C TYR A 682 -8.66 -10.57 -5.74
N THR A 683 -9.46 -11.21 -4.89
CA THR A 683 -10.90 -11.28 -5.12
C THR A 683 -11.48 -9.86 -5.23
N ASN A 684 -12.09 -9.53 -6.37
CA ASN A 684 -12.65 -8.20 -6.70
C ASN A 684 -11.62 -7.06 -6.88
N ASN A 685 -10.32 -7.35 -6.96
CA ASN A 685 -9.30 -6.33 -7.29
C ASN A 685 -8.36 -6.87 -8.37
N ASN A 686 -8.15 -6.06 -9.40
CA ASN A 686 -7.28 -6.32 -10.55
C ASN A 686 -7.64 -7.60 -11.33
N SER A 687 -8.93 -7.88 -11.49
CA SER A 687 -9.41 -9.14 -12.07
C SER A 687 -8.81 -9.44 -13.45
N TYR A 688 -8.44 -8.40 -14.21
CA TYR A 688 -7.92 -8.47 -15.58
C TYR A 688 -6.46 -8.02 -15.70
N GLY A 689 -5.72 -7.92 -14.59
CA GLY A 689 -4.34 -7.40 -14.52
C GLY A 689 -3.25 -8.28 -15.13
N ARG A 690 -3.59 -9.32 -15.90
CA ARG A 690 -2.65 -10.31 -16.43
C ARG A 690 -1.48 -9.69 -17.20
N TYR A 691 -1.78 -8.68 -18.01
CA TYR A 691 -0.83 -8.06 -18.94
C TYR A 691 -0.19 -6.76 -18.42
N GLN A 692 -0.42 -6.40 -17.15
CA GLN A 692 -0.02 -5.13 -16.54
C GLN A 692 1.48 -4.80 -16.64
N THR A 693 2.34 -5.81 -16.74
CA THR A 693 3.81 -5.63 -16.75
C THR A 693 4.47 -6.31 -17.95
N TYR A 694 3.74 -6.53 -19.04
CA TYR A 694 4.23 -7.18 -20.26
C TYR A 694 5.01 -6.19 -21.15
N GLY A 695 5.79 -5.31 -20.53
CA GLY A 695 6.41 -4.16 -21.20
C GLY A 695 5.46 -3.00 -21.40
N GLN A 696 4.49 -2.82 -20.49
CA GLN A 696 3.52 -1.72 -20.57
C GLN A 696 4.25 -0.39 -20.64
N LEU A 697 3.99 0.37 -21.69
CA LEU A 697 4.52 1.69 -21.96
C LEU A 697 3.41 2.71 -21.76
N THR A 698 3.52 3.54 -20.73
CA THR A 698 2.55 4.59 -20.42
C THR A 698 3.16 5.93 -20.79
N VAL A 699 2.43 6.71 -21.59
CA VAL A 699 2.75 8.11 -21.90
C VAL A 699 1.76 8.98 -21.15
N PHE A 700 2.29 9.91 -20.38
CA PHE A 700 1.55 11.08 -19.93
C PHE A 700 1.94 12.22 -20.86
N ALA A 701 1.10 12.50 -21.83
CA ALA A 701 1.24 13.63 -22.74
C ALA A 701 0.51 14.84 -22.17
N ASP A 702 1.03 16.02 -22.51
CA ASP A 702 0.37 17.28 -22.24
C ASP A 702 -0.63 17.54 -23.36
N THR A 703 -1.91 17.50 -23.02
CA THR A 703 -3.01 17.70 -23.97
C THR A 703 -3.51 19.14 -23.98
N ASP A 704 -3.22 19.91 -22.94
CA ASP A 704 -3.64 21.30 -22.77
C ASP A 704 -2.73 22.01 -21.76
N ASP A 705 -2.18 23.16 -22.16
CA ASP A 705 -1.27 23.99 -21.34
C ASP A 705 -1.94 24.53 -20.04
N GLU A 706 -3.27 24.42 -19.91
CA GLU A 706 -4.06 24.93 -18.77
C GLU A 706 -4.41 23.86 -17.70
N ASP A 707 -4.32 22.56 -18.01
CA ASP A 707 -4.79 21.47 -17.13
C ASP A 707 -3.64 20.59 -16.60
N TYR A 708 -3.91 19.84 -15.53
CA TYR A 708 -2.97 18.82 -15.06
C TYR A 708 -2.92 17.61 -15.98
N VAL A 709 -1.70 17.14 -16.21
CA VAL A 709 -1.47 15.89 -16.90
C VAL A 709 -1.87 14.71 -15.99
N THR A 710 -3.04 14.13 -16.27
CA THR A 710 -3.62 12.99 -15.55
C THR A 710 -3.87 11.80 -16.48
N MET A 711 -4.17 10.63 -15.92
CA MET A 711 -4.56 9.46 -16.73
C MET A 711 -5.90 9.72 -17.44
N LEU A 712 -6.81 10.45 -16.77
CA LEU A 712 -8.12 10.82 -17.32
C LEU A 712 -7.96 11.70 -18.57
N GLU A 713 -7.14 12.77 -18.49
CA GLU A 713 -6.85 13.65 -19.63
C GLU A 713 -6.04 12.96 -20.73
N ASN A 714 -5.34 11.87 -20.41
CA ASN A 714 -4.73 10.98 -21.41
C ASN A 714 -5.71 9.91 -21.94
N GLY A 715 -7.02 10.07 -21.66
CA GLY A 715 -8.08 9.24 -22.21
C GLY A 715 -8.25 7.88 -21.55
N VAL A 716 -7.73 7.68 -20.33
CA VAL A 716 -7.75 6.41 -19.62
C VAL A 716 -8.61 6.48 -18.37
N THR A 717 -9.70 5.73 -18.37
CA THR A 717 -10.56 5.50 -17.19
C THR A 717 -11.22 4.13 -17.27
N GLN A 718 -11.97 3.76 -16.24
CA GLN A 718 -12.76 2.53 -16.24
C GLN A 718 -14.15 2.74 -15.63
N PRO A 719 -15.14 1.91 -16.00
CA PRO A 719 -15.12 0.89 -17.06
C PRO A 719 -15.08 1.48 -18.48
N GLY A 720 -14.85 0.64 -19.50
CA GLY A 720 -14.76 1.03 -20.92
C GLY A 720 -13.36 0.92 -21.53
N TYR A 721 -12.30 0.81 -20.72
CA TYR A 721 -10.94 0.50 -21.15
C TYR A 721 -10.75 -1.01 -21.37
N ASP A 722 -10.17 -1.42 -22.50
CA ASP A 722 -9.96 -2.82 -22.84
C ASP A 722 -8.61 -3.34 -22.32
N TRP A 723 -8.68 -4.12 -21.24
CA TRP A 723 -7.52 -4.74 -20.56
C TRP A 723 -6.68 -5.68 -21.44
N ARG A 724 -7.14 -6.01 -22.65
CA ARG A 724 -6.39 -6.83 -23.61
C ARG A 724 -5.43 -6.00 -24.46
N PHE A 725 -5.64 -4.68 -24.52
CA PHE A 725 -4.86 -3.75 -25.34
C PHE A 725 -4.07 -2.77 -24.46
N ILE A 726 -3.13 -3.31 -23.69
CA ILE A 726 -2.25 -2.50 -22.85
C ILE A 726 -1.14 -1.89 -23.74
N PRO A 727 -1.02 -0.55 -23.84
CA PRO A 727 0.00 0.09 -24.68
C PRO A 727 1.42 -0.40 -24.37
N GLY A 728 2.21 -0.67 -25.42
CA GLY A 728 3.54 -1.27 -25.36
C GLY A 728 3.57 -2.80 -25.19
N ALA A 729 2.52 -3.40 -24.62
CA ALA A 729 2.49 -4.83 -24.36
C ALA A 729 2.19 -5.65 -25.62
N THR A 730 2.77 -6.86 -25.67
CA THR A 730 2.39 -7.91 -26.63
C THR A 730 1.51 -8.92 -25.92
N THR A 731 0.25 -9.04 -26.36
CA THR A 731 -0.82 -9.72 -25.63
C THR A 731 -1.72 -10.54 -26.55
N LYS A 732 -2.40 -11.54 -25.99
CA LYS A 732 -3.44 -12.29 -26.71
C LYS A 732 -4.80 -11.64 -26.51
N THR A 733 -5.56 -11.46 -27.60
CA THR A 733 -6.92 -10.90 -27.55
C THR A 733 -7.96 -11.99 -27.23
N ILE A 734 -7.93 -12.48 -26.00
CA ILE A 734 -8.81 -13.55 -25.49
C ILE A 734 -10.14 -13.01 -24.93
N PRO A 735 -11.14 -13.87 -24.64
CA PRO A 735 -12.36 -13.45 -23.93
C PRO A 735 -12.07 -13.03 -22.48
N PHE A 736 -12.84 -12.09 -21.91
CA PHE A 736 -12.64 -11.62 -20.53
C PHE A 736 -12.72 -12.74 -19.48
N GLU A 737 -13.60 -13.73 -19.68
CA GLU A 737 -13.67 -14.92 -18.83
C GLU A 737 -12.35 -15.71 -18.80
N GLN A 738 -11.62 -15.74 -19.91
CA GLN A 738 -10.31 -16.37 -20.00
C GLN A 738 -9.17 -15.45 -19.56
N LEU A 739 -9.33 -14.12 -19.67
CA LEU A 739 -8.37 -13.13 -19.17
C LEU A 739 -8.39 -13.03 -17.65
N LYS A 740 -9.57 -13.17 -17.05
CA LYS A 740 -9.75 -13.15 -15.61
C LYS A 740 -8.91 -14.24 -14.96
N GLN A 741 -8.11 -13.89 -13.97
CA GLN A 741 -7.29 -14.90 -13.30
C GLN A 741 -8.18 -15.85 -12.48
N PRO A 742 -8.05 -17.18 -12.66
CA PRO A 742 -8.66 -18.13 -11.74
C PRO A 742 -7.88 -18.16 -10.42
N LEU A 743 -8.52 -17.76 -9.32
CA LEU A 743 -7.90 -17.81 -7.99
C LEU A 743 -7.93 -19.22 -7.37
N SER A 744 -8.69 -20.18 -7.92
CA SER A 744 -8.67 -21.62 -7.60
C SER A 744 -8.54 -21.98 -6.11
N GLY A 745 -9.33 -21.32 -5.24
CA GLY A 745 -9.31 -21.53 -3.79
C GLY A 745 -8.29 -20.69 -3.00
N ARG A 746 -7.48 -19.88 -3.68
CA ARG A 746 -6.63 -18.83 -3.09
C ARG A 746 -7.42 -17.52 -2.99
N THR A 747 -7.02 -16.64 -2.07
CA THR A 747 -7.59 -15.29 -1.96
C THR A 747 -6.86 -14.27 -2.82
N THR A 748 -5.60 -14.57 -3.20
CA THR A 748 -4.68 -13.67 -3.89
C THR A 748 -3.79 -14.44 -4.87
N SER A 749 -3.18 -13.72 -5.82
CA SER A 749 -2.12 -14.22 -6.68
C SER A 749 -1.07 -13.14 -6.93
N LEU A 750 0.19 -13.56 -6.84
CA LEU A 750 1.39 -12.79 -7.14
C LEU A 750 2.25 -13.63 -8.09
N ALA A 751 1.97 -13.55 -9.39
CA ALA A 751 2.57 -14.46 -10.37
C ALA A 751 4.05 -14.15 -10.59
N LEU A 752 4.94 -15.09 -10.25
CA LEU A 752 6.38 -15.05 -10.57
C LEU A 752 6.66 -15.84 -11.84
N THR A 753 7.62 -15.38 -12.65
CA THR A 753 8.08 -16.11 -13.84
C THR A 753 9.46 -16.74 -13.59
N ASP A 754 9.91 -17.59 -14.50
CA ASP A 754 11.26 -18.15 -14.50
C ASP A 754 12.29 -17.26 -15.24
N SER A 755 11.83 -16.17 -15.86
CA SER A 755 12.68 -15.26 -16.62
C SER A 755 13.54 -14.39 -15.71
N ARG A 756 14.86 -14.42 -15.93
CA ARG A 756 15.81 -13.55 -15.20
C ARG A 756 15.84 -12.13 -15.77
N PHE A 757 15.54 -11.99 -17.06
CA PHE A 757 15.79 -10.77 -17.79
C PHE A 757 14.54 -9.89 -17.85
N GLY A 758 14.51 -8.89 -16.97
CA GLY A 758 13.49 -7.86 -16.96
C GLY A 758 13.96 -6.69 -16.10
N GLY A 759 14.10 -5.52 -16.70
CA GLY A 759 14.54 -4.32 -15.99
C GLY A 759 14.93 -3.17 -16.91
N SER A 760 15.68 -2.21 -16.37
CA SER A 760 16.08 -0.99 -17.06
C SER A 760 17.53 -0.61 -16.76
N GLY A 761 18.22 -0.05 -17.74
CA GLY A 761 19.53 0.60 -17.60
C GLY A 761 19.45 2.08 -17.99
N VAL A 762 20.41 2.88 -17.52
CA VAL A 762 20.48 4.31 -17.79
C VAL A 762 21.91 4.72 -18.13
N LEU A 763 22.06 5.63 -19.09
CA LEU A 763 23.26 6.43 -19.26
C LEU A 763 22.88 7.83 -18.80
N GLN A 764 23.42 8.25 -17.67
CA GLN A 764 22.97 9.41 -16.91
C GLN A 764 22.83 10.64 -17.82
N ASP A 765 21.68 11.30 -17.68
CA ASP A 765 21.25 12.50 -18.40
C ASP A 765 21.11 12.35 -19.93
N LYS A 766 21.19 11.13 -20.48
CA LYS A 766 21.21 10.89 -21.94
C LYS A 766 20.14 9.94 -22.45
N ALA A 767 19.99 8.77 -21.82
CA ALA A 767 19.05 7.76 -22.28
C ALA A 767 18.71 6.72 -21.22
N VAL A 768 17.52 6.13 -21.33
CA VAL A 768 17.13 4.89 -20.64
C VAL A 768 16.97 3.78 -21.67
N VAL A 769 17.43 2.58 -21.34
CA VAL A 769 17.10 1.36 -22.06
C VAL A 769 16.29 0.44 -21.15
N VAL A 770 15.25 -0.18 -21.67
CA VAL A 770 14.43 -1.17 -20.98
C VAL A 770 14.46 -2.45 -21.79
N GLY A 771 14.54 -3.59 -21.12
CA GLY A 771 14.57 -4.92 -21.76
C GLY A 771 13.83 -5.96 -20.95
N MET A 772 13.20 -6.90 -21.63
CA MET A 772 12.61 -8.09 -21.01
C MET A 772 12.61 -9.30 -21.95
N GLU A 773 12.79 -10.47 -21.36
CA GLU A 773 12.38 -11.75 -21.93
C GLU A 773 11.04 -12.11 -21.31
N LEU A 774 9.95 -11.79 -22.02
CA LEU A 774 8.59 -12.13 -21.63
C LEU A 774 8.38 -13.64 -21.71
N ARG A 775 7.91 -14.21 -20.61
CA ARG A 775 7.38 -15.57 -20.52
C ARG A 775 6.09 -15.50 -19.72
N GLU A 776 4.96 -15.83 -20.35
CA GLU A 776 3.68 -15.83 -19.67
C GLU A 776 3.58 -17.00 -18.67
N HIS A 777 2.91 -16.77 -17.55
CA HIS A 777 2.82 -17.75 -16.47
C HIS A 777 2.04 -19.00 -16.90
N PRO A 778 2.40 -20.23 -16.46
CA PRO A 778 1.64 -21.47 -16.72
C PRO A 778 0.19 -21.49 -16.21
N TYR A 779 -0.26 -20.47 -15.46
CA TYR A 779 -1.68 -20.33 -15.10
C TYR A 779 -2.52 -19.94 -16.31
N TYR A 780 -1.86 -19.44 -17.36
CA TYR A 780 -2.46 -18.87 -18.55
C TYR A 780 -1.96 -19.64 -19.78
N ASP A 781 -0.82 -19.26 -20.34
CA ASP A 781 -0.24 -19.88 -21.53
C ASP A 781 1.28 -19.74 -21.53
N TYR A 782 1.99 -20.79 -21.13
CA TYR A 782 3.46 -20.77 -21.07
C TYR A 782 4.14 -20.76 -22.45
N SER A 783 3.41 -21.06 -23.54
CA SER A 783 3.94 -20.95 -24.90
C SER A 783 4.10 -19.50 -25.35
N HIS A 784 3.44 -18.55 -24.68
CA HIS A 784 3.51 -17.14 -25.01
C HIS A 784 4.81 -16.50 -24.51
N THR A 785 5.69 -16.21 -25.47
CA THR A 785 7.00 -15.61 -25.22
C THR A 785 7.25 -14.43 -26.13
N ALA A 786 8.08 -13.48 -25.70
CA ALA A 786 8.61 -12.42 -26.55
C ALA A 786 9.92 -11.87 -25.98
N ARG A 787 10.79 -11.31 -26.81
CA ARG A 787 11.89 -10.44 -26.38
C ARG A 787 11.51 -9.01 -26.73
N ILE A 788 11.48 -8.15 -25.74
CA ILE A 788 10.99 -6.78 -25.87
C ILE A 788 12.07 -5.83 -25.35
N SER A 789 12.35 -4.76 -26.08
CA SER A 789 13.21 -3.68 -25.61
C SER A 789 12.74 -2.31 -26.05
N ALA A 790 13.07 -1.28 -25.29
CA ALA A 790 12.85 0.11 -25.67
C ALA A 790 14.07 0.98 -25.33
N LEU A 791 14.48 1.84 -26.27
CA LEU A 791 15.42 2.94 -26.04
C LEU A 791 14.63 4.25 -25.93
N MET A 792 14.68 4.90 -24.77
CA MET A 792 14.10 6.22 -24.53
C MET A 792 15.22 7.27 -24.63
N VAL A 793 15.12 8.17 -25.61
CA VAL A 793 16.14 9.19 -25.89
C VAL A 793 15.48 10.44 -26.50
N GLY A 794 15.75 11.60 -25.92
CA GLY A 794 15.09 12.84 -26.31
C GLY A 794 13.58 12.74 -26.13
N ASP A 795 12.85 12.98 -27.22
CA ASP A 795 11.39 12.87 -27.39
C ASP A 795 10.97 11.54 -28.06
N ARG A 796 11.90 10.59 -28.21
CA ARG A 796 11.67 9.33 -28.91
C ARG A 796 11.73 8.13 -27.98
N VAL A 797 10.86 7.16 -28.27
CA VAL A 797 10.99 5.79 -27.75
C VAL A 797 11.05 4.82 -28.92
N ILE A 798 12.17 4.11 -29.05
CA ILE A 798 12.39 3.13 -30.11
C ILE A 798 12.16 1.73 -29.52
N ALA A 799 11.03 1.13 -29.84
CA ALA A 799 10.58 -0.15 -29.31
C ALA A 799 10.78 -1.29 -30.31
N LEU A 800 11.37 -2.39 -29.86
CA LEU A 800 11.71 -3.56 -30.65
C LEU A 800 11.14 -4.83 -30.01
N GLY A 801 10.62 -5.72 -30.84
CA GLY A 801 10.12 -7.04 -30.47
C GLY A 801 10.66 -8.13 -31.40
N SER A 802 11.03 -9.29 -30.84
CA SER A 802 11.40 -10.50 -31.58
C SER A 802 11.00 -11.76 -30.82
N GLY A 803 10.99 -12.92 -31.48
CA GLY A 803 10.65 -14.19 -30.84
C GLY A 803 9.25 -14.19 -30.22
N ILE A 804 8.30 -13.50 -30.85
CA ILE A 804 6.89 -13.51 -30.43
C ILE A 804 6.31 -14.85 -30.86
N ASN A 805 6.00 -15.70 -29.87
CA ASN A 805 5.51 -17.06 -30.07
C ASN A 805 4.26 -17.33 -29.22
N ASN A 806 3.42 -18.27 -29.66
CA ASN A 806 2.53 -19.10 -28.83
C ASN A 806 1.82 -20.14 -29.69
N ASP A 807 1.16 -21.10 -29.05
CA ASP A 807 0.42 -22.18 -29.71
C ASP A 807 -1.10 -21.89 -29.83
N ASP A 808 -1.54 -20.65 -29.54
CA ASP A 808 -2.97 -20.27 -29.53
C ASP A 808 -3.50 -20.04 -30.95
N ALA A 809 -4.16 -21.04 -31.51
CA ALA A 809 -4.70 -21.00 -32.86
C ALA A 809 -6.03 -20.23 -32.97
N ASP A 810 -6.66 -19.90 -31.84
CA ASP A 810 -8.01 -19.35 -31.77
C ASP A 810 -8.01 -17.82 -31.64
N PHE A 811 -7.07 -17.26 -30.88
CA PHE A 811 -7.02 -15.83 -30.57
C PHE A 811 -5.74 -15.14 -31.05
N PRO A 812 -5.85 -13.96 -31.68
CA PRO A 812 -4.69 -13.27 -32.25
C PRO A 812 -3.79 -12.68 -31.15
N THR A 813 -2.50 -12.70 -31.41
CA THR A 813 -1.47 -12.01 -30.63
C THR A 813 -1.20 -10.63 -31.24
N ARG A 814 -1.17 -9.60 -30.40
CA ARG A 814 -1.07 -8.20 -30.85
C ARG A 814 -0.12 -7.41 -29.97
N THR A 815 0.60 -6.47 -30.58
CA THR A 815 1.34 -5.44 -29.85
C THR A 815 0.55 -4.14 -29.91
N THR A 816 0.19 -3.57 -28.76
CA THR A 816 -0.62 -2.36 -28.71
C THR A 816 0.27 -1.12 -28.81
N LEU A 817 -0.06 -0.19 -29.71
CA LEU A 817 0.61 1.10 -29.83
C LEU A 817 -0.02 2.12 -28.87
N TYR A 818 -1.34 2.28 -28.91
CA TYR A 818 -2.10 3.19 -28.04
C TYR A 818 -3.54 2.72 -27.85
N GLN A 819 -4.15 3.15 -26.74
CA GLN A 819 -5.57 3.04 -26.47
C GLN A 819 -5.96 4.26 -25.61
N ALA A 820 -6.83 5.13 -26.12
CA ALA A 820 -7.26 6.33 -25.41
C ALA A 820 -8.65 6.81 -25.86
N SER A 821 -9.42 7.37 -24.93
CA SER A 821 -10.74 7.98 -25.17
C SER A 821 -10.62 9.46 -25.51
N PRO A 822 -10.93 9.91 -26.74
CA PRO A 822 -11.00 11.33 -27.03
C PRO A 822 -12.11 12.06 -26.24
N GLU A 823 -13.15 11.35 -25.81
CA GLU A 823 -14.31 11.94 -25.11
C GLU A 823 -14.02 12.39 -23.68
N LEU A 824 -12.90 11.94 -23.11
CA LEU A 824 -12.47 12.28 -21.75
C LEU A 824 -11.50 13.47 -21.72
N MET A 825 -10.96 13.86 -22.87
CA MET A 825 -9.92 14.87 -22.97
C MET A 825 -10.53 16.26 -23.13
N SER A 826 -9.92 17.27 -22.53
CA SER A 826 -10.30 18.67 -22.75
C SER A 826 -10.03 19.12 -24.19
N ALA A 827 -8.89 18.73 -24.77
CA ALA A 827 -8.45 19.12 -26.11
C ALA A 827 -7.91 17.94 -26.95
N PRO A 828 -8.78 16.98 -27.37
CA PRO A 828 -8.35 15.82 -28.15
C PRO A 828 -7.90 16.21 -29.56
N GLN A 829 -6.79 15.61 -30.03
CA GLN A 829 -6.34 15.70 -31.42
C GLN A 829 -7.02 14.67 -32.32
N GLU A 830 -7.12 14.99 -33.61
CA GLU A 830 -7.62 14.04 -34.62
C GLU A 830 -6.57 12.95 -34.88
N VAL A 831 -6.99 11.68 -34.80
CA VAL A 831 -6.17 10.54 -35.23
C VAL A 831 -5.89 10.64 -36.72
N ARG A 832 -4.62 10.82 -37.09
CA ARG A 832 -4.16 10.86 -38.49
C ARG A 832 -3.25 9.70 -38.76
N SER A 833 -3.29 9.17 -39.98
CA SER A 833 -2.44 8.07 -40.40
C SER A 833 -1.98 8.22 -41.84
N GLY A 834 -0.86 7.57 -42.14
CA GLY A 834 -0.32 7.46 -43.49
C GLY A 834 0.39 6.14 -43.67
N LYS A 835 1.29 6.07 -44.66
CA LYS A 835 2.08 4.86 -44.90
C LYS A 835 3.01 4.62 -43.71
N ASN A 836 2.76 3.55 -42.96
CA ASN A 836 3.55 3.09 -41.81
C ASN A 836 3.59 4.08 -40.62
N TRP A 837 2.67 5.04 -40.52
CA TRP A 837 2.58 5.91 -39.35
C TRP A 837 1.15 6.25 -38.95
N VAL A 838 0.95 6.58 -37.67
CA VAL A 838 -0.32 7.01 -37.08
C VAL A 838 -0.08 7.95 -35.89
N THR A 839 -1.01 8.85 -35.57
CA THR A 839 -1.04 9.59 -34.30
C THR A 839 -2.20 9.13 -33.42
N ASP A 840 -2.03 9.22 -32.10
CA ASP A 840 -3.13 9.02 -31.14
C ASP A 840 -3.85 10.35 -30.82
N PRO A 841 -4.98 10.32 -30.08
CA PRO A 841 -5.71 11.53 -29.72
C PRO A 841 -4.97 12.47 -28.77
N THR A 842 -3.93 12.01 -28.07
CA THR A 842 -3.07 12.86 -27.21
C THR A 842 -1.95 13.55 -28.01
N GLY A 843 -1.87 13.30 -29.33
CA GLY A 843 -0.86 13.91 -30.19
C GLY A 843 0.46 13.15 -30.26
N ASN A 844 0.59 11.96 -29.67
CA ASN A 844 1.78 11.15 -29.86
C ASN A 844 1.78 10.50 -31.24
N GLY A 845 2.96 10.39 -31.84
CA GLY A 845 3.19 9.79 -33.14
C GLY A 845 3.78 8.40 -33.06
N TYR A 846 3.39 7.50 -33.95
CA TYR A 846 3.91 6.14 -34.03
C TYR A 846 4.33 5.87 -35.47
N VAL A 847 5.59 5.47 -35.67
CA VAL A 847 6.17 5.12 -36.98
C VAL A 847 6.65 3.68 -36.93
N VAL A 848 6.06 2.79 -37.72
CA VAL A 848 6.47 1.39 -37.83
C VAL A 848 7.61 1.26 -38.83
N LEU A 849 8.71 0.66 -38.37
CA LEU A 849 9.94 0.43 -39.12
C LEU A 849 9.94 -0.98 -39.73
N GLU A 850 9.57 -1.99 -38.93
CA GLU A 850 9.50 -3.40 -39.31
C GLU A 850 8.32 -4.11 -38.64
N GLY A 851 7.82 -5.19 -39.23
CA GLY A 851 6.74 -6.01 -38.69
C GLY A 851 5.39 -5.82 -39.40
N PRO A 852 4.28 -6.23 -38.76
CA PRO A 852 2.94 -6.06 -39.32
C PRO A 852 2.57 -4.59 -39.56
N GLY A 853 1.64 -4.37 -40.48
CA GLY A 853 1.07 -3.03 -40.71
C GLY A 853 0.24 -2.55 -39.51
N ILE A 854 0.10 -1.23 -39.39
CA ILE A 854 -0.69 -0.59 -38.34
C ILE A 854 -2.17 -0.84 -38.61
N THR A 855 -2.87 -1.38 -37.61
CA THR A 855 -4.34 -1.33 -37.55
C THR A 855 -4.74 -0.22 -36.58
N HIS A 856 -5.70 0.63 -36.96
CA HIS A 856 -6.27 1.62 -36.06
C HIS A 856 -7.79 1.67 -36.21
N THR A 857 -8.49 1.95 -35.12
CA THR A 857 -9.95 2.07 -35.06
C THR A 857 -10.36 3.17 -34.09
N LEU A 858 -11.48 3.82 -34.37
CA LEU A 858 -12.22 4.67 -33.42
C LEU A 858 -13.62 4.05 -33.27
N ALA A 859 -13.88 3.40 -32.14
CA ALA A 859 -15.12 2.65 -31.93
C ALA A 859 -15.51 2.58 -30.44
N GLU A 860 -16.81 2.44 -30.18
CA GLU A 860 -17.30 2.16 -28.83
C GLU A 860 -16.79 0.80 -28.36
N GLN A 861 -16.20 0.76 -27.16
CA GLN A 861 -15.79 -0.45 -26.46
C GLN A 861 -16.59 -0.58 -25.17
N THR A 862 -17.26 -1.72 -25.00
CA THR A 862 -17.96 -2.08 -23.76
C THR A 862 -17.12 -3.10 -23.01
N THR A 863 -16.58 -2.72 -21.86
CA THR A 863 -15.66 -3.56 -21.09
C THR A 863 -15.91 -3.47 -19.59
N PRO A 864 -15.54 -4.52 -18.84
CA PRO A 864 -15.68 -4.50 -17.40
C PRO A 864 -14.62 -3.62 -16.71
N ASP A 865 -14.96 -3.14 -15.52
CA ASP A 865 -14.04 -2.51 -14.58
C ASP A 865 -13.08 -3.55 -13.99
N GLN A 866 -12.01 -3.11 -13.32
CA GLN A 866 -11.00 -3.99 -12.72
C GLN A 866 -11.59 -4.92 -11.64
N THR A 867 -12.70 -4.53 -11.01
CA THR A 867 -13.37 -5.35 -10.00
C THR A 867 -14.21 -6.48 -10.61
N SER A 868 -14.47 -6.44 -11.92
CA SER A 868 -15.41 -7.28 -12.65
C SER A 868 -16.88 -7.14 -12.21
N LYS A 869 -17.22 -6.08 -11.45
CA LYS A 869 -18.58 -5.85 -10.93
C LYS A 869 -19.36 -4.82 -11.73
N LYS A 870 -18.66 -3.98 -12.49
CA LYS A 870 -19.27 -2.94 -13.34
C LYS A 870 -18.80 -3.11 -14.76
N GLU A 871 -19.63 -2.67 -15.70
CA GLU A 871 -19.33 -2.59 -17.12
C GLU A 871 -19.74 -1.22 -17.61
N GLY A 872 -19.08 -0.72 -18.65
CA GLY A 872 -19.38 0.57 -19.25
C GLY A 872 -18.82 0.66 -20.65
N THR A 873 -19.31 1.65 -21.38
CA THR A 873 -18.98 1.88 -22.79
C THR A 873 -18.29 3.22 -22.94
N LEU A 874 -17.19 3.25 -23.70
CA LEU A 874 -16.51 4.48 -24.08
C LEU A 874 -16.07 4.43 -25.55
N LEU A 875 -16.03 5.58 -26.23
CA LEU A 875 -15.48 5.68 -27.58
C LEU A 875 -13.93 5.66 -27.55
N MET A 876 -13.31 4.54 -27.90
CA MET A 876 -11.85 4.42 -27.89
C MET A 876 -11.23 4.59 -29.26
N ALA A 877 -10.16 5.39 -29.32
CA ALA A 877 -9.14 5.28 -30.33
C ALA A 877 -8.15 4.19 -29.92
N LEU A 878 -7.95 3.19 -30.79
CA LEU A 878 -7.12 2.02 -30.55
C LEU A 878 -6.20 1.79 -31.76
N GLY A 879 -4.91 1.64 -31.52
CA GLY A 879 -3.90 1.30 -32.53
C GLY A 879 -3.05 0.11 -32.11
N TYR A 880 -2.82 -0.85 -33.02
CA TYR A 880 -2.03 -2.06 -32.74
C TYR A 880 -1.39 -2.68 -33.98
N LEU A 881 -0.42 -3.57 -33.75
CA LEU A 881 0.21 -4.45 -34.73
C LEU A 881 -0.35 -5.87 -34.55
N ASP A 882 -0.84 -6.49 -35.63
CA ASP A 882 -1.48 -7.82 -35.58
C ASP A 882 -0.50 -8.91 -36.04
N HIS A 883 -0.07 -9.78 -35.12
CA HIS A 883 0.85 -10.89 -35.39
C HIS A 883 0.11 -12.17 -35.80
N GLY A 884 -1.23 -12.14 -35.85
CA GLY A 884 -2.06 -13.31 -36.16
C GLY A 884 -2.19 -14.28 -34.98
N THR A 885 -2.79 -15.46 -35.26
CA THR A 885 -2.88 -16.58 -34.33
C THR A 885 -1.64 -17.46 -34.45
N SER A 886 -1.26 -18.12 -33.36
CA SER A 886 -0.06 -18.97 -33.24
C SER A 886 1.20 -18.40 -33.93
N PRO A 887 1.65 -17.17 -33.58
CA PRO A 887 2.85 -16.62 -34.19
C PRO A 887 4.07 -17.53 -33.91
N ASP A 888 4.98 -17.60 -34.89
CA ASP A 888 6.24 -18.35 -34.83
C ASP A 888 7.37 -17.41 -35.28
N ASP A 889 8.21 -17.01 -34.33
CA ASP A 889 9.31 -16.04 -34.44
C ASP A 889 8.89 -14.69 -35.04
N ALA A 890 7.68 -14.23 -34.71
CA ALA A 890 7.20 -12.91 -35.14
C ALA A 890 7.94 -11.78 -34.41
N GLY A 891 7.82 -10.55 -34.93
CA GLY A 891 8.47 -9.39 -34.33
C GLY A 891 8.03 -8.07 -34.93
N TYR A 892 8.48 -6.98 -34.32
CA TYR A 892 8.15 -5.61 -34.71
C TYR A 892 9.28 -4.64 -34.39
N ALA A 893 9.26 -3.49 -35.04
CA ALA A 893 10.02 -2.32 -34.64
C ALA A 893 9.19 -1.06 -34.91
N TYR A 894 9.05 -0.19 -33.91
CA TYR A 894 8.41 1.12 -34.10
C TYR A 894 9.11 2.20 -33.28
N THR A 895 8.95 3.45 -33.72
CA THR A 895 9.34 4.63 -32.97
C THR A 895 8.09 5.38 -32.55
N LEU A 896 7.93 5.57 -31.25
CA LEU A 896 7.01 6.52 -30.64
C LEU A 896 7.71 7.89 -30.57
N LEU A 897 7.07 8.92 -31.11
CA LEU A 897 7.45 10.32 -30.99
C LEU A 897 6.47 11.00 -30.03
N VAL A 898 6.92 11.31 -28.82
CA VAL A 898 6.09 11.88 -27.76
C VAL A 898 5.66 13.29 -28.17
N GLN A 899 4.35 13.56 -28.15
CA GLN A 899 3.77 14.84 -28.57
C GLN A 899 4.22 15.34 -29.96
N GLY A 900 4.56 14.44 -30.90
CA GLY A 900 5.05 14.83 -32.21
C GLY A 900 3.99 15.48 -33.12
N GLY A 901 2.71 15.20 -32.90
CA GLY A 901 1.63 15.58 -33.81
C GLY A 901 1.78 14.97 -35.21
N ALA A 902 0.79 15.20 -36.08
CA ALA A 902 0.75 14.54 -37.39
C ALA A 902 1.90 14.94 -38.33
N GLU A 903 2.27 16.23 -38.36
CA GLU A 903 3.28 16.75 -39.28
C GLU A 903 4.69 16.22 -38.98
N ALA A 904 5.13 16.25 -37.72
CA ALA A 904 6.45 15.74 -37.36
C ALA A 904 6.52 14.22 -37.46
N THR A 905 5.41 13.53 -37.16
CA THR A 905 5.31 12.06 -37.31
C THR A 905 5.41 11.65 -38.77
N GLU A 906 4.71 12.33 -39.67
CA GLU A 906 4.81 12.08 -41.10
C GLU A 906 6.23 12.37 -41.62
N ALA A 907 6.85 13.48 -41.20
CA ALA A 907 8.21 13.82 -41.57
C ALA A 907 9.22 12.77 -41.09
N LEU A 908 9.05 12.28 -39.85
CA LEU A 908 9.84 11.18 -39.31
C LEU A 908 9.68 9.93 -40.17
N ALA A 909 8.45 9.51 -40.47
CA ALA A 909 8.15 8.35 -41.31
C ALA A 909 8.78 8.44 -42.71
N GLN A 910 8.77 9.62 -43.32
CA GLN A 910 9.42 9.85 -44.62
C GLN A 910 10.95 9.71 -44.51
N SER A 911 11.55 10.25 -43.45
CA SER A 911 13.01 10.20 -43.23
C SER A 911 13.54 8.79 -42.94
N MET A 912 12.73 7.87 -42.40
CA MET A 912 13.12 6.49 -42.09
C MET A 912 13.40 5.63 -43.34
N SER A 913 13.10 6.12 -44.54
CA SER A 913 13.25 5.37 -45.80
C SER A 913 14.57 5.64 -46.57
N GLY A 914 15.42 6.54 -46.09
CA GLY A 914 16.68 6.94 -46.73
C GLY A 914 17.95 6.30 -46.12
N GLU A 915 19.11 6.50 -46.76
CA GLU A 915 20.41 6.05 -46.24
C GLU A 915 20.80 6.73 -44.91
N ASP A 916 20.30 7.94 -44.67
CA ASP A 916 20.50 8.72 -43.44
C ASP A 916 19.32 8.56 -42.45
N ALA A 917 18.73 7.35 -42.38
CA ALA A 917 17.59 7.08 -41.51
C ALA A 917 17.88 7.48 -40.04
N PRO A 918 17.00 8.24 -39.37
CA PRO A 918 17.26 8.70 -38.00
C PRO A 918 17.40 7.57 -36.96
N VAL A 919 16.88 6.38 -37.26
CA VAL A 919 17.00 5.18 -36.43
C VAL A 919 17.61 4.07 -37.27
N SER A 920 18.68 3.46 -36.76
CA SER A 920 19.35 2.32 -37.40
C SER A 920 19.25 1.09 -36.50
N ILE A 921 18.58 0.04 -37.00
CA ILE A 921 18.48 -1.25 -36.32
C ILE A 921 19.57 -2.14 -36.90
N LEU A 922 20.59 -2.42 -36.10
CA LEU A 922 21.69 -3.28 -36.49
C LEU A 922 21.35 -4.77 -36.26
N GLN A 923 20.58 -5.05 -35.21
CA GLN A 923 20.16 -6.41 -34.87
C GLN A 923 18.79 -6.39 -34.18
N ARG A 924 17.91 -7.33 -34.53
CA ARG A 924 16.61 -7.55 -33.89
C ARG A 924 16.22 -9.02 -34.02
N ASP A 925 16.75 -9.85 -33.14
CA ASP A 925 16.50 -11.29 -33.12
C ASP A 925 16.56 -11.84 -31.68
N ARG A 926 16.50 -13.17 -31.57
CA ARG A 926 16.56 -13.88 -30.30
C ARG A 926 17.86 -13.63 -29.51
N THR A 927 18.94 -13.27 -30.17
CA THR A 927 20.24 -13.08 -29.53
C THR A 927 20.30 -11.70 -28.90
N ALA A 928 19.97 -10.66 -29.66
CA ALA A 928 20.03 -9.30 -29.18
C ALA A 928 19.15 -8.32 -29.99
N HIS A 929 18.84 -7.21 -29.34
CA HIS A 929 18.35 -6.00 -30.00
C HIS A 929 19.45 -4.93 -29.95
N VAL A 930 19.89 -4.45 -31.11
CA VAL A 930 20.91 -3.40 -31.23
C VAL A 930 20.38 -2.27 -32.11
N VAL A 931 20.26 -1.08 -31.53
CA VAL A 931 19.64 0.07 -32.20
C VAL A 931 20.33 1.38 -31.85
N THR A 932 20.49 2.23 -32.86
CA THR A 932 21.11 3.54 -32.74
C THR A 932 20.11 4.64 -33.10
N ASP A 933 20.00 5.66 -32.26
CA ASP A 933 19.41 6.94 -32.65
C ASP A 933 20.51 7.87 -33.19
N ALA A 934 20.38 8.27 -34.45
CA ALA A 934 21.43 8.99 -35.16
C ALA A 934 21.65 10.41 -34.63
N ALA A 935 20.59 11.07 -34.13
CA ALA A 935 20.65 12.45 -33.66
C ALA A 935 21.42 12.57 -32.34
N SER A 936 21.13 11.68 -31.40
CA SER A 936 21.83 11.57 -30.10
C SER A 936 23.14 10.80 -30.19
N GLN A 937 23.36 10.02 -31.25
CA GLN A 937 24.45 9.07 -31.40
C GLN A 937 24.50 8.01 -30.29
N ILE A 938 23.36 7.73 -29.64
CA ILE A 938 23.25 6.70 -28.61
C ILE A 938 22.92 5.38 -29.28
N THR A 939 23.68 4.34 -28.95
CA THR A 939 23.40 2.96 -29.35
C THR A 939 23.05 2.12 -28.12
N ALA A 940 21.91 1.45 -28.16
CA ALA A 940 21.49 0.48 -27.17
C ALA A 940 21.79 -0.94 -27.67
N HIS A 941 22.33 -1.77 -26.79
CA HIS A 941 22.52 -3.20 -26.98
C HIS A 941 21.77 -3.91 -25.86
N VAL A 942 20.74 -4.67 -26.19
CA VAL A 942 20.00 -5.51 -25.23
C VAL A 942 20.26 -6.95 -25.62
N VAL A 943 21.08 -7.64 -24.83
CA VAL A 943 21.61 -8.98 -25.15
C VAL A 943 20.87 -10.02 -24.33
N PHE A 944 20.12 -10.90 -25.01
CA PHE A 944 19.31 -11.96 -24.41
C PHE A 944 20.02 -13.31 -24.40
N GLU A 945 20.93 -13.57 -25.35
CA GLU A 945 21.72 -14.81 -25.39
C GLU A 945 23.19 -14.51 -25.13
N PRO A 946 23.70 -14.85 -23.92
CA PRO A 946 25.09 -14.64 -23.55
C PRO A 946 26.08 -15.38 -24.47
N GLU A 947 27.33 -14.93 -24.47
CA GLU A 947 28.48 -15.51 -25.18
C GLU A 947 28.26 -15.69 -26.71
N THR A 948 27.21 -15.07 -27.25
CA THR A 948 26.87 -15.12 -28.66
C THR A 948 27.35 -13.84 -29.35
N ALA A 949 27.94 -13.99 -30.54
CA ALA A 949 28.44 -12.85 -31.30
C ALA A 949 27.28 -11.96 -31.78
N LEU A 950 27.39 -10.66 -31.54
CA LEU A 950 26.47 -9.65 -32.08
C LEU A 950 26.80 -9.33 -33.55
N ALA A 951 25.84 -8.72 -34.23
CA ALA A 951 25.96 -8.35 -35.64
C ALA A 951 27.21 -7.50 -35.94
N ASP A 952 27.83 -7.77 -37.10
CA ASP A 952 29.01 -7.04 -37.58
C ASP A 952 28.73 -5.53 -37.68
N GLY A 953 29.65 -4.71 -37.18
CA GLY A 953 29.48 -3.25 -37.09
C GLY A 953 29.07 -2.77 -35.70
N SER A 954 28.71 -3.67 -34.78
CA SER A 954 28.51 -3.33 -33.36
C SER A 954 29.85 -3.14 -32.66
N VAL A 955 29.95 -2.09 -31.83
CA VAL A 955 31.11 -1.87 -30.94
C VAL A 955 31.22 -2.96 -29.86
N VAL A 956 30.09 -3.54 -29.46
CA VAL A 956 30.03 -4.68 -28.54
C VAL A 956 29.95 -5.95 -29.38
N ARG A 957 30.94 -6.84 -29.26
CA ARG A 957 30.99 -8.11 -29.98
C ARG A 957 30.20 -9.21 -29.27
N SER A 958 30.28 -9.26 -27.95
CA SER A 958 29.55 -10.23 -27.11
C SER A 958 29.60 -9.81 -25.65
N ILE A 959 28.72 -10.40 -24.84
CA ILE A 959 28.69 -10.24 -23.38
C ILE A 959 28.53 -11.64 -22.78
N ASP A 960 29.19 -11.94 -21.67
CA ASP A 960 29.14 -13.24 -21.00
C ASP A 960 27.85 -13.50 -20.20
N ARG A 961 26.96 -12.51 -20.10
CA ARG A 961 25.67 -12.55 -19.40
C ARG A 961 24.59 -11.83 -20.20
N GLN A 962 23.33 -12.05 -19.81
CA GLN A 962 22.24 -11.23 -20.31
C GLN A 962 22.42 -9.83 -19.74
N ALA A 963 22.53 -8.82 -20.58
CA ALA A 963 22.84 -7.46 -20.13
C ALA A 963 22.34 -6.40 -21.11
N MET A 964 22.28 -5.17 -20.64
CA MET A 964 22.03 -3.98 -21.45
C MET A 964 23.27 -3.09 -21.47
N VAL A 965 23.60 -2.55 -22.64
CA VAL A 965 24.72 -1.63 -22.83
C VAL A 965 24.27 -0.41 -23.63
N LEU A 966 24.44 0.78 -23.05
CA LEU A 966 24.32 2.04 -23.78
C LEU A 966 25.72 2.55 -24.12
N THR A 967 25.90 2.99 -25.37
CA THR A 967 27.15 3.62 -25.81
C THR A 967 26.89 4.96 -26.45
N HIS A 968 27.73 5.96 -26.14
CA HIS A 968 27.64 7.31 -26.68
C HIS A 968 29.05 7.87 -26.92
N PRO A 969 29.38 8.40 -28.11
CA PRO A 969 30.62 9.15 -28.30
C PRO A 969 30.68 10.35 -27.34
N SER A 970 31.76 10.53 -26.59
CA SER A 970 31.86 11.66 -25.68
C SER A 970 31.84 12.98 -26.45
N GLY A 971 31.32 14.06 -25.85
CA GLY A 971 31.13 15.35 -26.53
C GLY A 971 32.42 16.00 -27.10
N ASP A 972 33.61 15.56 -26.67
CA ASP A 972 34.90 15.99 -27.25
C ASP A 972 35.41 15.08 -28.40
N GLY A 973 34.65 14.05 -28.77
CA GLY A 973 34.96 13.09 -29.83
C GLY A 973 36.17 12.20 -29.57
N ARG A 974 36.72 12.19 -28.35
CA ARG A 974 37.97 11.48 -28.03
C ARG A 974 37.77 10.14 -27.33
N ALA A 975 36.57 9.87 -26.82
CA ALA A 975 36.25 8.66 -26.08
C ALA A 975 34.81 8.20 -26.40
N THR A 976 34.46 7.02 -25.90
CA THR A 976 33.10 6.50 -25.88
C THR A 976 32.71 6.29 -24.42
N GLU A 977 31.56 6.83 -24.04
CA GLU A 977 30.86 6.57 -22.78
C GLU A 977 30.10 5.25 -22.91
N PHE A 978 30.20 4.43 -21.88
CA PHE A 978 29.52 3.15 -21.75
C PHE A 978 28.70 3.18 -20.46
N SER A 979 27.49 2.66 -20.52
CA SER A 979 26.73 2.24 -19.35
C SER A 979 26.40 0.77 -19.50
N VAL A 980 26.69 -0.03 -18.49
CA VAL A 980 26.46 -1.49 -18.50
C VAL A 980 25.55 -1.86 -17.35
N THR A 981 24.51 -2.62 -17.65
CA THR A 981 23.50 -3.05 -16.69
C THR A 981 23.26 -4.55 -16.83
N ASP A 982 23.49 -5.31 -15.77
CA ASP A 982 22.93 -6.65 -15.61
C ASP A 982 21.60 -6.49 -14.88
N PRO A 983 20.43 -6.71 -15.53
CA PRO A 983 19.13 -6.47 -14.89
C PRO A 983 18.74 -7.56 -13.89
N ASP A 984 19.47 -8.69 -13.81
CA ASP A 984 19.21 -9.69 -12.77
C ASP A 984 19.62 -9.14 -11.40
N LEU A 985 18.68 -9.15 -10.44
CA LEU A 985 18.97 -8.72 -9.06
C LEU A 985 19.91 -9.70 -8.33
N HIS A 986 20.16 -10.90 -8.86
CA HIS A 986 21.01 -11.92 -8.27
C HIS A 986 20.68 -12.19 -6.79
N LEU A 987 19.40 -12.33 -6.44
CA LEU A 987 19.00 -12.76 -5.08
C LEU A 987 19.37 -14.23 -4.84
N TYR A 988 19.49 -15.00 -5.92
CA TYR A 988 20.07 -16.34 -5.93
C TYR A 988 20.67 -16.67 -7.31
N GLU A 989 21.65 -17.58 -7.30
CA GLU A 989 22.24 -18.15 -8.51
C GLU A 989 21.58 -19.47 -8.90
N GLY A 990 21.62 -19.80 -10.19
CA GLY A 990 21.00 -21.03 -10.69
C GLY A 990 19.46 -20.97 -10.68
N ARG A 991 18.82 -22.11 -10.44
CA ARG A 991 17.37 -22.31 -10.53
C ARG A 991 16.80 -22.52 -9.13
N ASP A 992 15.64 -21.94 -8.86
CA ASP A 992 14.86 -22.29 -7.67
C ASP A 992 14.07 -23.56 -7.97
N GLU A 993 14.58 -24.70 -7.51
CA GLU A 993 14.02 -26.03 -7.77
C GLU A 993 12.59 -26.18 -7.24
N SER A 994 12.15 -25.35 -6.28
CA SER A 994 10.77 -25.38 -5.77
C SER A 994 9.73 -24.96 -6.81
N ALA A 995 10.15 -24.29 -7.89
CA ALA A 995 9.27 -23.83 -8.97
C ALA A 995 9.02 -24.89 -10.05
N TYR A 996 9.70 -26.04 -9.99
CA TYR A 996 9.77 -27.01 -11.08
C TYR A 996 9.33 -28.40 -10.62
N ASP A 997 8.83 -29.21 -11.55
CA ASP A 997 8.60 -30.63 -11.30
C ASP A 997 9.88 -31.47 -11.50
N GLU A 998 9.77 -32.79 -11.28
CA GLU A 998 10.87 -33.75 -11.43
C GLU A 998 11.43 -33.82 -12.87
N ASP A 999 10.61 -33.47 -13.87
CA ASP A 999 10.99 -33.44 -15.28
C ASP A 999 11.63 -32.08 -15.68
N GLY A 1000 11.64 -31.11 -14.77
CA GLY A 1000 12.20 -29.79 -14.97
C GLY A 1000 11.26 -28.81 -15.68
N THR A 1001 9.96 -29.08 -15.70
CA THR A 1001 8.91 -28.17 -16.20
C THR A 1001 8.60 -27.11 -15.15
N PHE A 1002 8.54 -25.83 -15.56
CA PHE A 1002 8.17 -24.75 -14.65
C PHE A 1002 6.67 -24.82 -14.30
N LEU A 1003 6.37 -24.91 -13.01
CA LEU A 1003 4.99 -24.98 -12.50
C LEU A 1003 4.45 -23.58 -12.11
N GLY A 1004 5.33 -22.65 -11.72
CA GLY A 1004 4.95 -21.31 -11.25
C GLY A 1004 4.03 -21.32 -10.01
N ASN A 1005 4.00 -22.41 -9.25
CA ASN A 1005 3.17 -22.56 -8.05
C ASN A 1005 3.82 -21.98 -6.79
N GLN A 1006 4.94 -21.28 -6.93
CA GLN A 1006 5.68 -20.68 -5.82
C GLN A 1006 4.85 -19.62 -5.10
N ASN A 1007 4.88 -19.66 -3.77
CA ASN A 1007 4.40 -18.57 -2.96
C ASN A 1007 5.58 -17.60 -2.69
N PRO A 1008 5.57 -16.36 -3.20
CA PRO A 1008 6.68 -15.44 -3.00
C PRO A 1008 6.85 -15.03 -1.52
N TYR A 1009 5.83 -15.24 -0.68
CA TYR A 1009 5.95 -15.07 0.77
C TYR A 1009 6.74 -16.22 1.42
N GLU A 1010 6.83 -17.40 0.82
CA GLU A 1010 7.54 -18.56 1.37
C GLU A 1010 8.94 -18.74 0.79
N ALA A 1011 9.27 -17.99 -0.27
CA ALA A 1011 10.56 -18.04 -0.94
C ALA A 1011 11.73 -17.72 0.01
N GLU A 1012 12.65 -18.65 0.21
CA GLU A 1012 13.80 -18.46 1.12
C GLU A 1012 14.74 -17.33 0.65
N TRP A 1013 14.84 -17.13 -0.67
CA TRP A 1013 15.68 -16.11 -1.28
C TRP A 1013 15.14 -14.68 -1.09
N ARG A 1014 13.90 -14.49 -0.63
CA ARG A 1014 13.29 -13.16 -0.44
C ARG A 1014 14.08 -12.26 0.51
N TYR A 1015 14.87 -12.84 1.42
CA TYR A 1015 15.68 -12.12 2.41
C TYR A 1015 17.13 -11.87 1.96
N GLN A 1016 17.53 -12.41 0.82
CA GLN A 1016 18.92 -12.35 0.39
C GLN A 1016 19.26 -10.96 -0.15
N GLU A 1017 20.48 -10.52 0.15
CA GLU A 1017 21.03 -9.33 -0.51
C GLU A 1017 21.30 -9.65 -1.98
N SER A 1018 21.19 -8.63 -2.84
CA SER A 1018 21.62 -8.75 -4.24
C SER A 1018 23.11 -9.10 -4.28
N LEU A 1019 23.46 -10.20 -4.93
CA LEU A 1019 24.85 -10.61 -5.04
C LEU A 1019 25.59 -9.73 -6.05
N LYS A 1020 26.85 -9.44 -5.72
CA LYS A 1020 27.78 -8.79 -6.62
C LYS A 1020 28.26 -9.79 -7.66
N THR A 1021 28.11 -9.47 -8.94
CA THR A 1021 28.53 -10.31 -10.07
C THR A 1021 29.58 -9.62 -10.93
N GLU A 1022 30.34 -10.40 -11.70
CA GLU A 1022 31.27 -9.89 -12.71
C GLU A 1022 30.62 -10.07 -14.08
N THR A 1023 30.62 -8.99 -14.87
CA THR A 1023 30.12 -8.94 -16.24
C THR A 1023 31.28 -8.59 -17.16
N THR A 1024 31.50 -9.41 -18.19
CA THR A 1024 32.55 -9.22 -19.19
C THR A 1024 31.96 -8.91 -20.56
N LEU A 1025 32.33 -7.77 -21.13
CA LEU A 1025 32.01 -7.39 -22.50
C LEU A 1025 33.25 -7.56 -23.38
N VAL A 1026 33.07 -8.07 -24.59
CA VAL A 1026 34.10 -8.04 -25.62
C VAL A 1026 33.82 -6.88 -26.56
N LEU A 1027 34.72 -5.91 -26.63
CA LEU A 1027 34.59 -4.73 -27.49
C LEU A 1027 35.46 -4.86 -28.73
N GLU A 1028 34.93 -4.45 -29.88
CA GLU A 1028 35.68 -4.44 -31.14
C GLU A 1028 36.90 -3.52 -31.06
N GLY A 1029 38.07 -4.08 -31.32
CA GLY A 1029 39.35 -3.35 -31.35
C GLY A 1029 39.97 -3.06 -29.99
N ARG A 1030 40.94 -2.13 -29.97
CA ARG A 1030 41.80 -1.87 -28.81
C ARG A 1030 41.33 -0.66 -28.01
N TRP A 1031 41.05 -0.87 -26.74
CA TRP A 1031 40.56 0.18 -25.84
C TRP A 1031 41.47 0.40 -24.63
N ARG A 1032 41.46 1.62 -24.10
CA ARG A 1032 42.07 1.95 -22.80
C ARG A 1032 41.14 2.83 -21.99
N VAL A 1033 41.23 2.73 -20.66
CA VAL A 1033 40.44 3.57 -19.76
C VAL A 1033 40.78 5.06 -19.94
N ARG A 1034 39.75 5.90 -19.99
CA ARG A 1034 39.90 7.37 -20.03
C ARG A 1034 40.36 7.89 -18.66
N HIS A 1035 39.74 7.40 -17.59
CA HIS A 1035 39.96 7.85 -16.21
C HIS A 1035 40.39 6.69 -15.30
N ALA A 1036 41.69 6.57 -15.04
CA ALA A 1036 42.25 5.45 -14.26
C ALA A 1036 41.74 5.39 -12.81
N ARG A 1037 41.33 6.51 -12.20
CA ARG A 1037 40.74 6.52 -10.86
C ARG A 1037 39.35 5.88 -10.85
N VAL A 1038 38.46 6.33 -11.74
CA VAL A 1038 37.11 5.78 -11.92
C VAL A 1038 37.19 4.28 -12.22
N ALA A 1039 38.08 3.87 -13.12
CA ALA A 1039 38.30 2.46 -13.41
C ALA A 1039 38.67 1.63 -12.16
N ARG A 1040 39.51 2.15 -11.25
CA ARG A 1040 39.84 1.45 -10.00
C ARG A 1040 38.68 1.40 -9.02
N GLU A 1041 37.91 2.48 -8.89
CA GLU A 1041 36.74 2.54 -8.01
C GLU A 1041 35.64 1.56 -8.46
N LEU A 1042 35.50 1.36 -9.77
CA LEU A 1042 34.56 0.41 -10.37
C LEU A 1042 35.10 -1.03 -10.48
N GLY A 1043 36.36 -1.28 -10.13
CA GLY A 1043 37.00 -2.59 -10.34
C GLY A 1043 37.18 -2.98 -11.81
N LEU A 1044 37.16 -2.00 -12.72
CA LEU A 1044 37.21 -2.21 -14.17
C LEU A 1044 38.56 -2.78 -14.61
N SER A 1045 38.55 -3.94 -15.28
CA SER A 1045 39.73 -4.57 -15.85
C SER A 1045 39.62 -4.71 -17.37
N LEU A 1046 40.72 -4.41 -18.08
CA LEU A 1046 40.79 -4.49 -19.53
C LEU A 1046 41.86 -5.50 -19.93
N THR A 1047 41.47 -6.49 -20.73
CA THR A 1047 42.37 -7.51 -21.27
C THR A 1047 42.29 -7.53 -22.79
N MET A 1048 43.42 -7.34 -23.45
CA MET A 1048 43.50 -7.48 -24.91
C MET A 1048 43.47 -8.96 -25.28
N LEU A 1049 42.52 -9.33 -26.13
CA LEU A 1049 42.34 -10.69 -26.61
C LEU A 1049 43.28 -11.00 -27.78
N SER A 1050 43.46 -12.29 -28.07
CA SER A 1050 44.28 -12.75 -29.20
C SER A 1050 43.72 -12.31 -30.57
N SER A 1051 42.41 -12.00 -30.65
CA SER A 1051 41.77 -11.43 -31.84
C SER A 1051 42.18 -9.97 -32.13
N GLY A 1052 42.73 -9.26 -31.13
CA GLY A 1052 42.97 -7.82 -31.19
C GLY A 1052 41.85 -6.97 -30.57
N ASP A 1053 40.76 -7.61 -30.13
CA ASP A 1053 39.66 -7.00 -29.37
C ASP A 1053 40.03 -6.78 -27.90
N THR A 1054 39.18 -6.06 -27.18
CA THR A 1054 39.37 -5.78 -25.75
C THR A 1054 38.23 -6.39 -24.94
N ALA A 1055 38.54 -7.32 -24.05
CA ALA A 1055 37.63 -7.74 -22.99
C ALA A 1055 37.65 -6.71 -21.86
N VAL A 1056 36.48 -6.23 -21.47
CA VAL A 1056 36.25 -5.29 -20.38
C VAL A 1056 35.45 -6.04 -19.33
N THR A 1057 35.98 -6.19 -18.12
CA THR A 1057 35.27 -6.83 -16.99
C THR A 1057 35.04 -5.81 -15.90
N LEU A 1058 33.83 -5.77 -15.38
CA LEU A 1058 33.39 -4.89 -14.32
C LEU A 1058 32.46 -5.64 -13.38
N SER A 1059 32.24 -5.08 -12.20
CA SER A 1059 31.28 -5.64 -11.28
C SER A 1059 29.95 -4.90 -11.27
N THR A 1060 28.87 -5.67 -11.31
CA THR A 1060 27.47 -5.23 -11.28
C THR A 1060 26.78 -5.76 -10.02
N GLN A 1061 25.78 -5.04 -9.53
CA GLN A 1061 24.96 -5.39 -8.36
C GLN A 1061 23.66 -4.57 -8.40
N HIS A 1062 22.60 -5.05 -7.74
CA HIS A 1062 21.33 -4.34 -7.56
C HIS A 1062 20.60 -4.01 -8.87
N GLY A 1063 20.95 -4.62 -9.98
CA GLY A 1063 20.48 -4.18 -11.30
C GLY A 1063 20.94 -2.77 -11.70
N LYS A 1064 21.92 -2.20 -10.99
CA LYS A 1064 22.37 -0.82 -11.18
C LYS A 1064 23.25 -0.70 -12.43
N SER A 1065 23.09 0.42 -13.13
CA SER A 1065 23.93 0.79 -14.27
C SER A 1065 25.32 1.23 -13.81
N VAL A 1066 26.36 0.72 -14.46
CA VAL A 1066 27.76 1.07 -14.20
C VAL A 1066 28.33 1.83 -15.38
N GLU A 1067 28.67 3.10 -15.15
CA GLU A 1067 29.13 4.02 -16.19
C GLU A 1067 30.64 4.24 -16.20
N PHE A 1068 31.25 4.21 -17.39
CA PHE A 1068 32.66 4.48 -17.58
C PHE A 1068 32.93 5.01 -18.99
N SER A 1069 34.16 5.49 -19.25
CA SER A 1069 34.55 5.92 -20.60
C SER A 1069 35.87 5.30 -21.04
N LEU A 1070 35.93 4.89 -22.30
CA LEU A 1070 37.11 4.29 -22.93
C LEU A 1070 37.55 5.09 -24.15
N ILE A 1071 38.85 5.04 -24.44
CA ILE A 1071 39.46 5.64 -25.63
C ILE A 1071 39.91 4.51 -26.55
N GLN A 1072 39.43 4.52 -27.78
CA GLN A 1072 39.90 3.60 -28.82
C GLN A 1072 41.33 3.97 -29.22
N THR A 1073 42.20 2.97 -29.37
CA THR A 1073 43.62 3.16 -29.69
C THR A 1073 43.95 2.52 -31.04
N ALA A 1074 44.88 3.13 -31.79
CA ALA A 1074 45.32 2.57 -33.06
C ALA A 1074 46.00 1.21 -32.85
N ASN A 1075 45.76 0.26 -33.77
CA ASN A 1075 46.59 -0.94 -33.90
C ASN A 1075 48.07 -0.49 -34.05
N PRO A 1076 49.04 -1.08 -33.34
CA PRO A 1076 50.45 -0.85 -33.63
C PRO A 1076 50.68 -1.12 -35.13
N PRO A 1077 51.49 -0.32 -35.82
CA PRO A 1077 51.90 -0.68 -37.18
C PRO A 1077 52.48 -2.10 -37.14
N GLY A 1078 51.92 -2.97 -37.97
CA GLY A 1078 52.23 -4.39 -37.99
C GLY A 1078 53.74 -4.64 -38.07
N ASN A 1079 54.24 -5.58 -37.27
CA ASN A 1079 55.45 -6.28 -37.64
C ASN A 1079 55.08 -7.19 -38.82
N ASP A 1080 55.27 -6.69 -40.03
CA ASP A 1080 55.57 -7.56 -41.17
C ASP A 1080 56.79 -8.42 -40.80
N LYS A 1081 56.55 -9.71 -40.59
CA LYS A 1081 57.50 -10.78 -40.92
C LYS A 1081 56.78 -12.04 -41.33
#